data_AF-A0A7R8W8P2-F1
#
_entry.id   AF-A0A7R8W8P2-F1
#
_cell.length_a   1.000
_cell.length_b   1.000
_cell.length_c   1.000
_cell.angle_alpha   90.00
_cell.angle_beta   90.00
_cell.angle_gamma   90.00
#
_symmetry.space_group_name_H-M   'P 1'
#
loop_
_entity.id
_entity.type
_entity.pdbx_description
1 polymer ?
#
loop_
_entity_poly.entity_id
_entity_poly.type
_entity_poly.pdbx_seq_one_letter_code
_entity_poly.pdbx_strand_id
1 'polypeptide(L)'
;MFPSGLTSTQTPKKNPMNDYEVVAPPSDTVSCMEFSPPTLQQNFLVAGSWANDIRCWEVQQSGQTVPKDQKTHAGPVLDACWSDDGSKVFTASADKTCKAWDLGSSQHIQVAAHDQPIKVCKWIKAPNYSCLMTGSWDKTLKFWDTRQPNPVFTINLPDRCYYADVKYPMAVVGAGNRGVIVYQLENQPTEFKKIDSPLKYQHRCCSIFMDKKGTPTGFAIGSVEGRVAIQYINPTNPKDNFTFKCHRSTETINGYQDIYPVNDIKFHPAHGTLVTVGSDGKFSFWDKDSRTKLKTSDQAENTIPCCAFNARGEIFAYSVGYDWSRGHEYAQPNRTNAIYLHPCFEELKPRSPSSFLSIVVVFCPPFPLSMSFDAVRVFTVSDTGTNVQKWETPVRLKLEYDSSEGVSVKVLRQPVTDISGSGEGGATVTLDEFSIPKDSASTKNIGAQGVLLTEGNLEPKILRFSSETDRKRFQDNVRSLRSQKPSVFSERTEEASASQYFQFYGYLSQQQNMMQDFIRTSTYQRAILVNGIDFENKVVLDVGAGSGILSFFAAHAGAKKVYAVEASSMAEHAATLARENRMNDRIHVISGKIEEIDIPEDVDVIISEPMGYMLFNERMLETFLHAKKWLKPEGKVFPTRGDLHVAPFTDDSLYTEQFNKANFWYQQSFHGIDLCSLREAAMEEYFRQPIVDTFDVRICLAKSVKHSVDFQTASETDLHRIDIPLEFHLLESGTIHGLAFWFDVAFLGSSQSIWLSTAPTEPLTHWYQVRCLLRTPVFAKAGQLLTGRVLLVANKRQSYDVTLDLKVEGTTIRSVNSLDLKNPYFRYTGQAPQPPPGHNTTSPSENYWDQLDTQAARQAVNMVNGMAVNGLGEVNLGLAHAGLDQAAAATAGFQIHPGGILSTQVGQPGVVASATRHGGTRHQAGYASSSSPHAMQTSPPPQPSGSTQVAAQSLYRTPAGLCPTSSQNQFMGGVAAIPQHSHVMLTGATGGTTMLNNPNLMIGDYAAAAGPSALTSHGILK
;
A
#
# COMPACT_ATOMS: atom_id res chain seq x y z
N MET A 1 16.09 -65.71 10.74
CA MET A 1 15.46 -64.81 9.74
C MET A 1 15.18 -63.49 10.43
N PHE A 2 15.62 -62.35 9.89
CA PHE A 2 15.25 -61.03 10.40
C PHE A 2 14.21 -60.41 9.46
N PRO A 3 13.09 -59.85 9.96
CA PRO A 3 12.08 -59.21 9.13
C PRO A 3 12.54 -57.84 8.60
N SER A 4 11.92 -57.39 7.52
CA SER A 4 12.38 -56.30 6.66
C SER A 4 11.83 -54.91 7.01
N GLY A 5 12.69 -53.90 6.87
CA GLY A 5 12.36 -52.59 6.26
C GLY A 5 11.22 -51.76 6.86
N LEU A 6 11.56 -50.79 7.70
CA LEU A 6 10.69 -49.65 7.99
C LEU A 6 10.64 -48.70 6.79
N THR A 7 9.45 -48.52 6.21
CA THR A 7 9.19 -47.48 5.20
C THR A 7 9.08 -46.11 5.86
N SER A 8 9.87 -45.14 5.41
CA SER A 8 9.79 -43.75 5.88
C SER A 8 8.51 -43.07 5.40
N THR A 9 7.63 -42.68 6.32
CA THR A 9 6.46 -41.84 6.03
C THR A 9 6.90 -40.44 5.64
N GLN A 10 6.74 -40.06 4.37
CA GLN A 10 6.91 -38.68 3.94
C GLN A 10 5.79 -37.81 4.53
N THR A 11 6.16 -36.65 5.10
CA THR A 11 5.19 -35.58 5.39
C THR A 11 4.63 -35.05 4.07
N PRO A 12 3.31 -34.78 3.98
CA PRO A 12 2.70 -34.28 2.75
C PRO A 12 3.22 -32.87 2.43
N LYS A 13 3.67 -32.65 1.18
CA LYS A 13 4.08 -31.33 0.70
C LYS A 13 2.93 -30.33 0.82
N LYS A 14 3.16 -29.16 1.42
CA LYS A 14 2.17 -28.09 1.46
C LYS A 14 2.30 -27.19 0.22
N ASN A 15 1.35 -27.32 -0.69
CA ASN A 15 1.15 -26.39 -1.81
C ASN A 15 0.00 -25.42 -1.44
N PRO A 16 0.26 -24.27 -0.80
CA PRO A 16 -0.80 -23.38 -0.31
C PRO A 16 -1.57 -22.68 -1.44
N MET A 17 -0.92 -22.44 -2.59
CA MET A 17 -1.54 -21.78 -3.74
C MET A 17 -2.38 -22.73 -4.62
N ASN A 18 -2.26 -24.04 -4.41
CA ASN A 18 -2.83 -25.08 -5.26
C ASN A 18 -2.36 -25.00 -6.74
N ASP A 19 -1.14 -24.53 -6.96
CA ASP A 19 -0.52 -24.37 -8.29
C ASP A 19 0.05 -25.68 -8.86
N TYR A 20 0.25 -25.75 -10.17
CA TYR A 20 0.73 -26.97 -10.84
C TYR A 20 2.20 -27.24 -10.49
N GLU A 21 2.50 -28.35 -9.79
CA GLU A 21 3.88 -28.74 -9.48
C GLU A 21 4.57 -29.33 -10.71
N VAL A 22 5.80 -28.87 -10.99
CA VAL A 22 6.66 -29.42 -12.06
C VAL A 22 7.19 -30.79 -11.64
N VAL A 23 7.05 -31.80 -12.50
CA VAL A 23 7.45 -33.18 -12.17
C VAL A 23 8.97 -33.33 -12.15
N ALA A 24 9.49 -34.10 -11.19
CA ALA A 24 10.92 -34.32 -10.97
C ALA A 24 11.77 -33.03 -10.92
N PRO A 25 11.48 -32.09 -9.99
CA PRO A 25 12.28 -30.89 -9.80
C PRO A 25 13.72 -31.22 -9.36
N PRO A 26 14.67 -30.26 -9.42
CA PRO A 26 16.02 -30.44 -8.92
C PRO A 26 16.05 -30.84 -7.44
N SER A 27 17.08 -31.59 -7.04
CA SER A 27 17.20 -32.10 -5.67
C SER A 27 17.61 -31.02 -4.65
N ASP A 28 18.34 -30.00 -5.08
CA ASP A 28 18.63 -28.79 -4.30
C ASP A 28 17.79 -27.60 -4.82
N THR A 29 17.82 -26.51 -4.09
CA THR A 29 17.23 -25.22 -4.40
C THR A 29 17.57 -24.77 -5.82
N VAL A 30 16.57 -24.24 -6.54
CA VAL A 30 16.74 -23.61 -7.85
C VAL A 30 17.43 -22.25 -7.70
N SER A 31 18.43 -21.99 -8.52
CA SER A 31 19.24 -20.76 -8.51
C SER A 31 18.88 -19.81 -9.66
N CYS A 32 18.41 -20.34 -10.78
CA CYS A 32 17.99 -19.60 -11.95
C CYS A 32 16.91 -20.36 -12.73
N MET A 33 16.03 -19.63 -13.40
CA MET A 33 14.90 -20.16 -14.15
C MET A 33 14.57 -19.22 -15.31
N GLU A 34 14.30 -19.77 -16.50
CA GLU A 34 13.96 -18.98 -17.69
C GLU A 34 13.14 -19.84 -18.68
N PHE A 35 12.11 -19.26 -19.30
CA PHE A 35 11.32 -19.93 -20.35
C PHE A 35 11.93 -19.72 -21.76
N SER A 36 11.55 -20.59 -22.68
CA SER A 36 11.90 -20.48 -24.10
C SER A 36 11.41 -19.17 -24.75
N PRO A 37 12.16 -18.64 -25.73
CA PRO A 37 11.75 -17.47 -26.50
C PRO A 37 10.51 -17.77 -27.38
N PRO A 38 9.75 -16.75 -27.80
CA PRO A 38 8.55 -16.91 -28.65
C PRO A 38 8.85 -17.40 -30.08
N THR A 39 10.12 -17.60 -30.43
CA THR A 39 10.57 -18.22 -31.68
C THR A 39 10.37 -19.74 -31.70
N LEU A 40 10.18 -20.39 -30.55
CA LEU A 40 9.75 -21.78 -30.45
C LEU A 40 8.23 -21.88 -30.28
N GLN A 41 7.62 -22.91 -30.89
CA GLN A 41 6.18 -23.19 -30.74
C GLN A 41 5.85 -23.88 -29.42
N GLN A 42 6.78 -24.68 -28.90
CA GLN A 42 6.70 -25.37 -27.62
C GLN A 42 7.14 -24.43 -26.49
N ASN A 43 6.41 -24.42 -25.38
CA ASN A 43 6.85 -23.78 -24.15
C ASN A 43 7.84 -24.72 -23.44
N PHE A 44 9.14 -24.40 -23.45
CA PHE A 44 10.11 -25.07 -22.58
C PHE A 44 10.42 -24.20 -21.37
N LEU A 45 10.57 -24.84 -20.22
CA LEU A 45 11.10 -24.25 -19.00
C LEU A 45 12.47 -24.85 -18.74
N VAL A 46 13.49 -24.02 -18.48
CA VAL A 46 14.76 -24.48 -17.91
C VAL A 46 14.97 -23.94 -16.51
N ALA A 47 15.55 -24.78 -15.64
CA ALA A 47 15.93 -24.41 -14.29
C ALA A 47 17.30 -24.99 -13.94
N GLY A 48 18.19 -24.14 -13.42
CA GLY A 48 19.50 -24.52 -12.87
C GLY A 48 19.44 -24.60 -11.34
N SER A 49 20.24 -25.48 -10.74
CA SER A 49 20.22 -25.68 -9.28
C SER A 49 21.60 -25.71 -8.63
N TRP A 50 21.58 -25.67 -7.29
CA TRP A 50 22.75 -25.90 -6.44
C TRP A 50 23.20 -27.37 -6.39
N ALA A 51 22.43 -28.32 -6.95
CA ALA A 51 22.86 -29.71 -7.17
C ALA A 51 23.78 -29.90 -8.39
N ASN A 52 24.36 -28.80 -8.90
CA ASN A 52 25.20 -28.73 -10.11
C ASN A 52 24.50 -29.16 -11.41
N ASP A 53 23.17 -29.24 -11.43
CA ASP A 53 22.39 -29.66 -12.59
C ASP A 53 21.57 -28.52 -13.21
N ILE A 54 21.20 -28.72 -14.48
CA ILE A 54 20.22 -27.92 -15.21
C ILE A 54 19.31 -28.86 -15.99
N ARG A 55 18.00 -28.62 -15.91
CA ARG A 55 16.95 -29.47 -16.46
C ARG A 55 16.05 -28.68 -17.41
N CYS A 56 15.48 -29.36 -18.40
CA CYS A 56 14.52 -28.83 -19.34
C CYS A 56 13.23 -29.66 -19.29
N TRP A 57 12.08 -28.96 -19.18
CA TRP A 57 10.74 -29.54 -19.27
C TRP A 57 9.96 -28.86 -20.39
N GLU A 58 9.17 -29.62 -21.13
CA GLU A 58 8.06 -29.05 -21.92
C GLU A 58 6.87 -28.81 -21.00
N VAL A 59 6.29 -27.62 -21.08
CA VAL A 59 5.10 -27.19 -20.33
C VAL A 59 3.91 -27.20 -21.26
N GLN A 60 2.98 -28.12 -21.02
CA GLN A 60 1.76 -28.26 -21.81
C GLN A 60 0.71 -27.22 -21.42
N GLN A 61 -0.24 -26.94 -22.32
CA GLN A 61 -1.39 -26.06 -22.05
C GLN A 61 -2.27 -26.54 -20.88
N SER A 62 -2.19 -27.83 -20.53
CA SER A 62 -2.86 -28.47 -19.39
C SER A 62 -2.19 -28.20 -18.03
N GLY A 63 -1.11 -27.42 -17.98
CA GLY A 63 -0.25 -27.26 -16.80
C GLY A 63 0.66 -28.47 -16.51
N GLN A 64 0.47 -29.59 -17.22
CA GLN A 64 1.35 -30.77 -17.08
C GLN A 64 2.75 -30.48 -17.65
N THR A 65 3.76 -31.05 -17.00
CA THR A 65 5.16 -30.90 -17.40
C THR A 65 5.78 -32.24 -17.79
N VAL A 66 6.59 -32.23 -18.84
CA VAL A 66 7.26 -33.43 -19.37
C VAL A 66 8.77 -33.17 -19.40
N PRO A 67 9.59 -33.86 -18.59
CA PRO A 67 11.04 -33.77 -18.65
C PRO A 67 11.56 -34.15 -20.04
N LYS A 68 12.56 -33.42 -20.55
CA LYS A 68 13.13 -33.63 -21.89
C LYS A 68 14.59 -34.04 -21.86
N ASP A 69 15.43 -33.25 -21.19
CA ASP A 69 16.87 -33.45 -21.11
C ASP A 69 17.42 -32.77 -19.84
N GLN A 70 18.58 -33.24 -19.37
CA GLN A 70 19.27 -32.76 -18.17
C GLN A 70 20.78 -32.78 -18.41
N LYS A 71 21.48 -31.74 -17.93
CA LYS A 71 22.93 -31.59 -18.02
C LYS A 71 23.52 -31.19 -16.67
N THR A 72 24.84 -31.32 -16.54
CA THR A 72 25.57 -31.07 -15.29
C THR A 72 26.83 -30.22 -15.47
N HIS A 73 27.21 -29.57 -14.39
CA HIS A 73 28.41 -28.76 -14.21
C HIS A 73 29.31 -29.33 -13.12
N ALA A 74 30.54 -28.81 -13.00
CA ALA A 74 31.44 -29.20 -11.90
C ALA A 74 31.16 -28.40 -10.61
N GLY A 75 30.17 -27.50 -10.62
CA GLY A 75 29.69 -26.72 -9.48
C GLY A 75 28.31 -26.11 -9.77
N PRO A 76 27.69 -25.42 -8.80
CA PRO A 76 26.33 -24.88 -8.91
C PRO A 76 26.12 -24.08 -10.20
N VAL A 77 24.99 -24.32 -10.87
CA VAL A 77 24.52 -23.41 -11.94
C VAL A 77 24.03 -22.14 -11.26
N LEU A 78 24.36 -20.96 -11.80
CA LEU A 78 24.10 -19.66 -11.15
C LEU A 78 23.24 -18.70 -11.99
N ASP A 79 23.17 -18.93 -13.30
CA ASP A 79 22.31 -18.20 -14.24
C ASP A 79 22.15 -18.98 -15.56
N ALA A 80 21.09 -18.67 -16.32
CA ALA A 80 20.85 -19.22 -17.65
C ALA A 80 20.22 -18.17 -18.59
N CYS A 81 20.37 -18.37 -19.91
CA CYS A 81 19.62 -17.62 -20.92
C CYS A 81 19.52 -18.39 -22.24
N TRP A 82 18.47 -18.16 -23.01
CA TRP A 82 18.30 -18.73 -24.35
C TRP A 82 19.01 -17.91 -25.43
N SER A 83 19.37 -18.54 -26.55
CA SER A 83 19.62 -17.86 -27.83
C SER A 83 18.30 -17.33 -28.42
N ASP A 84 18.37 -16.32 -29.31
CA ASP A 84 17.16 -15.68 -29.85
C ASP A 84 16.33 -16.58 -30.80
N ASP A 85 16.97 -17.56 -31.43
CA ASP A 85 16.35 -18.63 -32.22
C ASP A 85 15.81 -19.79 -31.35
N GLY A 86 16.06 -19.78 -30.04
CA GLY A 86 15.71 -20.86 -29.12
C GLY A 86 16.50 -22.16 -29.30
N SER A 87 17.49 -22.25 -30.21
CA SER A 87 18.21 -23.49 -30.47
C SER A 87 19.14 -23.93 -29.33
N LYS A 88 19.60 -22.97 -28.50
CA LYS A 88 20.58 -23.20 -27.45
C LYS A 88 20.20 -22.50 -26.13
N VAL A 89 20.57 -23.13 -25.03
CA VAL A 89 20.52 -22.58 -23.67
C VAL A 89 21.96 -22.37 -23.19
N PHE A 90 22.32 -21.15 -22.87
CA PHE A 90 23.60 -20.82 -22.23
C PHE A 90 23.46 -20.95 -20.71
N THR A 91 24.47 -21.53 -20.07
CA THR A 91 24.41 -22.04 -18.70
C THR A 91 25.69 -21.65 -17.94
N ALA A 92 25.59 -20.71 -17.01
CA ALA A 92 26.71 -20.17 -16.24
C ALA A 92 26.84 -20.86 -14.87
N SER A 93 28.07 -21.18 -14.45
CA SER A 93 28.32 -21.94 -13.24
C SER A 93 29.42 -21.37 -12.34
N ALA A 94 29.36 -21.77 -11.07
CA ALA A 94 30.44 -21.66 -10.09
C ALA A 94 31.70 -22.45 -10.48
N ASP A 95 31.63 -23.39 -11.43
CA ASP A 95 32.80 -24.02 -12.04
C ASP A 95 33.63 -23.09 -12.94
N LYS A 96 33.26 -21.80 -13.01
CA LYS A 96 33.90 -20.72 -13.78
C LYS A 96 33.73 -20.84 -15.30
N THR A 97 33.01 -21.84 -15.78
CA THR A 97 32.66 -21.99 -17.20
C THR A 97 31.24 -21.47 -17.46
N CYS A 98 30.99 -21.10 -18.71
CA CYS A 98 29.64 -21.07 -19.24
C CYS A 98 29.58 -21.97 -20.48
N LYS A 99 28.55 -22.80 -20.54
CA LYS A 99 28.35 -23.83 -21.57
C LYS A 99 27.10 -23.54 -22.39
N ALA A 100 27.17 -23.80 -23.69
CA ALA A 100 26.02 -23.84 -24.59
C ALA A 100 25.46 -25.26 -24.62
N TRP A 101 24.19 -25.40 -24.25
CA TRP A 101 23.39 -26.62 -24.37
C TRP A 101 22.53 -26.51 -25.62
N ASP A 102 22.81 -27.34 -26.62
CA ASP A 102 22.00 -27.46 -27.83
C ASP A 102 20.93 -28.52 -27.63
N LEU A 103 19.65 -28.14 -27.69
CA LEU A 103 18.54 -29.05 -27.35
C LEU A 103 18.22 -30.05 -28.48
N GLY A 104 18.57 -29.76 -29.73
CA GLY A 104 18.32 -30.65 -30.86
C GLY A 104 19.33 -31.78 -30.97
N SER A 105 20.58 -31.53 -30.60
CA SER A 105 21.68 -32.50 -30.61
C SER A 105 22.09 -33.00 -29.21
N SER A 106 21.47 -32.46 -28.16
CA SER A 106 21.78 -32.74 -26.74
C SER A 106 23.26 -32.46 -26.35
N GLN A 107 23.98 -31.67 -27.15
CA GLN A 107 25.37 -31.30 -26.89
C GLN A 107 25.48 -30.24 -25.79
N HIS A 108 26.48 -30.34 -24.92
CA HIS A 108 26.73 -29.38 -23.83
C HIS A 108 28.20 -28.95 -23.82
N ILE A 109 28.52 -27.94 -24.64
CA ILE A 109 29.90 -27.52 -24.94
C ILE A 109 30.28 -26.25 -24.19
N GLN A 110 31.53 -26.13 -23.74
CA GLN A 110 32.04 -24.90 -23.14
C GLN A 110 32.22 -23.82 -24.22
N VAL A 111 31.71 -22.60 -23.96
CA VAL A 111 31.79 -21.46 -24.89
C VAL A 111 32.38 -20.19 -24.25
N ALA A 112 32.53 -20.16 -22.93
CA ALA A 112 33.09 -19.03 -22.20
C ALA A 112 33.76 -19.48 -20.89
N ALA A 113 34.74 -18.70 -20.42
CA ALA A 113 35.53 -19.00 -19.22
C ALA A 113 35.97 -17.74 -18.46
N HIS A 114 36.05 -17.84 -17.13
CA HIS A 114 36.48 -16.77 -16.23
C HIS A 114 37.44 -17.29 -15.15
N ASP A 115 38.13 -16.37 -14.47
CA ASP A 115 39.11 -16.73 -13.44
C ASP A 115 38.42 -17.05 -12.09
N GLN A 116 37.13 -16.73 -11.98
CA GLN A 116 36.24 -16.92 -10.82
C GLN A 116 34.81 -17.26 -11.29
N PRO A 117 33.93 -17.76 -10.41
CA PRO A 117 32.52 -18.08 -10.70
C PRO A 117 31.81 -17.07 -11.61
N ILE A 118 31.13 -17.57 -12.65
CA ILE A 118 30.28 -16.75 -13.52
C ILE A 118 28.91 -16.67 -12.86
N LYS A 119 28.50 -15.47 -12.44
CA LYS A 119 27.21 -15.24 -11.77
C LYS A 119 26.08 -14.93 -12.75
N VAL A 120 26.39 -14.45 -13.96
CA VAL A 120 25.38 -14.04 -14.94
C VAL A 120 25.81 -14.44 -16.36
N CYS A 121 24.88 -14.92 -17.19
CA CYS A 121 24.99 -15.01 -18.63
C CYS A 121 23.70 -14.52 -19.31
N LYS A 122 23.84 -13.64 -20.32
CA LYS A 122 22.71 -13.10 -21.09
C LYS A 122 23.09 -12.98 -22.57
N TRP A 123 22.19 -13.42 -23.46
CA TRP A 123 22.38 -13.34 -24.91
C TRP A 123 22.07 -11.94 -25.43
N ILE A 124 22.91 -11.41 -26.30
CA ILE A 124 22.73 -10.12 -26.98
C ILE A 124 22.51 -10.38 -28.46
N LYS A 125 21.34 -9.98 -28.95
CA LYS A 125 21.01 -9.91 -30.38
C LYS A 125 20.94 -8.44 -30.80
N ALA A 126 21.99 -7.96 -31.44
CA ALA A 126 22.04 -6.63 -32.07
C ALA A 126 21.77 -6.76 -33.59
N PRO A 127 21.45 -5.67 -34.31
CA PRO A 127 21.27 -5.70 -35.76
C PRO A 127 22.56 -6.07 -36.53
N ASN A 128 23.73 -5.74 -35.97
CA ASN A 128 25.04 -5.90 -36.60
C ASN A 128 25.93 -6.99 -35.97
N TYR A 129 25.57 -7.54 -34.80
CA TYR A 129 26.31 -8.64 -34.16
C TYR A 129 25.40 -9.50 -33.27
N SER A 130 25.89 -10.66 -32.86
CA SER A 130 25.25 -11.47 -31.81
C SER A 130 26.33 -12.09 -30.93
N CYS A 131 26.17 -12.01 -29.62
CA CYS A 131 27.17 -12.52 -28.67
C CYS A 131 26.54 -12.91 -27.34
N LEU A 132 27.25 -13.75 -26.59
CA LEU A 132 26.94 -14.03 -25.19
C LEU A 132 27.68 -13.03 -24.30
N MET A 133 26.98 -12.34 -23.40
CA MET A 133 27.60 -11.59 -22.29
C MET A 133 27.68 -12.48 -21.06
N THR A 134 28.83 -12.54 -20.40
CA THR A 134 29.02 -13.18 -19.09
C THR A 134 29.59 -12.21 -18.06
N GLY A 135 29.09 -12.28 -16.82
CA GLY A 135 29.55 -11.46 -15.70
C GLY A 135 30.00 -12.32 -14.51
N SER A 136 31.17 -12.01 -13.94
CA SER A 136 31.86 -12.87 -12.97
C SER A 136 32.31 -12.15 -11.70
N TRP A 137 32.63 -12.95 -10.68
CA TRP A 137 33.32 -12.51 -9.46
C TRP A 137 34.82 -12.21 -9.67
N ASP A 138 35.36 -12.41 -10.88
CA ASP A 138 36.69 -11.92 -11.28
C ASP A 138 36.71 -10.40 -11.57
N LYS A 139 35.55 -9.75 -11.42
CA LYS A 139 35.30 -8.33 -11.73
C LYS A 139 35.34 -8.00 -13.23
N THR A 140 35.11 -8.98 -14.12
CA THR A 140 34.97 -8.71 -15.55
C THR A 140 33.56 -8.99 -16.08
N LEU A 141 33.15 -8.21 -17.07
CA LEU A 141 32.19 -8.62 -18.09
C LEU A 141 32.97 -9.07 -19.32
N LYS A 142 32.64 -10.22 -19.89
CA LYS A 142 33.24 -10.73 -21.14
C LYS A 142 32.13 -10.97 -22.17
N PHE A 143 32.41 -10.63 -23.43
CA PHE A 143 31.47 -10.76 -24.55
C PHE A 143 32.04 -11.74 -25.57
N TRP A 144 31.28 -12.77 -25.94
CA TRP A 144 31.78 -13.94 -26.67
C TRP A 144 31.02 -14.17 -27.97
N ASP A 145 31.75 -14.24 -29.08
CA ASP A 145 31.30 -14.95 -30.27
C ASP A 145 31.48 -16.44 -30.00
N THR A 146 30.37 -17.18 -29.91
CA THR A 146 30.35 -18.61 -29.53
C THR A 146 31.05 -19.53 -30.54
N ARG A 147 31.48 -18.99 -31.68
CA ARG A 147 32.33 -19.67 -32.68
C ARG A 147 33.82 -19.58 -32.37
N GLN A 148 34.22 -18.85 -31.33
CA GLN A 148 35.62 -18.55 -30.98
C GLN A 148 35.89 -18.82 -29.49
N PRO A 149 37.09 -19.30 -29.10
CA PRO A 149 37.40 -19.64 -27.71
C PRO A 149 37.79 -18.42 -26.84
N ASN A 150 37.97 -17.24 -27.43
CA ASN A 150 38.39 -16.02 -26.78
C ASN A 150 37.24 -14.99 -26.74
N PRO A 151 37.18 -14.12 -25.72
CA PRO A 151 36.19 -13.05 -25.70
C PRO A 151 36.53 -11.98 -26.75
N VAL A 152 35.51 -11.53 -27.48
CA VAL A 152 35.60 -10.45 -28.48
C VAL A 152 35.79 -9.10 -27.79
N PHE A 153 35.23 -8.92 -26.59
CA PHE A 153 35.36 -7.72 -25.79
C PHE A 153 35.37 -8.04 -24.29
N THR A 154 36.00 -7.20 -23.48
CA THR A 154 36.09 -7.35 -22.01
C THR A 154 36.03 -5.98 -21.34
N ILE A 155 35.20 -5.87 -20.29
CA ILE A 155 35.05 -4.66 -19.48
C ILE A 155 35.42 -4.99 -18.03
N ASN A 156 36.26 -4.16 -17.41
CA ASN A 156 36.57 -4.25 -15.99
C ASN A 156 35.50 -3.51 -15.17
N LEU A 157 34.96 -4.19 -14.15
CA LEU A 157 34.03 -3.67 -13.16
C LEU A 157 34.79 -3.15 -11.93
N PRO A 158 34.25 -2.17 -11.18
CA PRO A 158 34.86 -1.73 -9.92
C PRO A 158 34.86 -2.84 -8.86
N ASP A 159 33.85 -3.72 -8.88
CA ASP A 159 33.74 -4.86 -7.99
C ASP A 159 32.98 -6.03 -8.61
N ARG A 160 32.86 -7.15 -7.88
CA ARG A 160 32.23 -8.40 -8.35
C ARG A 160 30.84 -8.15 -8.97
N CYS A 161 30.54 -8.82 -10.07
CA CYS A 161 29.18 -8.85 -10.63
C CYS A 161 28.26 -9.72 -9.75
N TYR A 162 27.15 -9.16 -9.26
CA TYR A 162 26.16 -9.88 -8.46
C TYR A 162 24.89 -10.24 -9.25
N TYR A 163 24.50 -9.37 -10.18
CA TYR A 163 23.34 -9.54 -11.06
C TYR A 163 23.51 -8.66 -12.30
N ALA A 164 22.86 -9.02 -13.41
CA ALA A 164 22.67 -8.14 -14.56
C ALA A 164 21.46 -8.59 -15.39
N ASP A 165 20.83 -7.66 -16.09
CA ASP A 165 19.77 -7.93 -17.08
C ASP A 165 20.09 -7.19 -18.39
N VAL A 166 19.54 -7.69 -19.49
CA VAL A 166 19.82 -7.25 -20.87
C VAL A 166 18.52 -7.19 -21.65
N LYS A 167 18.20 -6.02 -22.19
CA LYS A 167 17.18 -5.80 -23.22
C LYS A 167 17.77 -4.81 -24.21
N TYR A 168 18.20 -5.29 -25.38
CA TYR A 168 18.90 -4.46 -26.37
C TYR A 168 18.09 -3.18 -26.70
N PRO A 169 18.71 -1.99 -26.76
CA PRO A 169 20.16 -1.73 -26.71
C PRO A 169 20.76 -1.56 -25.30
N MET A 170 20.02 -1.79 -24.21
CA MET A 170 20.49 -1.54 -22.84
C MET A 170 20.91 -2.82 -22.10
N ALA A 171 21.98 -2.72 -21.30
CA ALA A 171 22.29 -3.66 -20.22
C ALA A 171 22.44 -2.92 -18.88
N VAL A 172 22.03 -3.55 -17.79
CA VAL A 172 22.14 -3.02 -16.42
C VAL A 172 22.88 -4.03 -15.57
N VAL A 173 23.93 -3.61 -14.87
CA VAL A 173 24.86 -4.47 -14.15
C VAL A 173 25.01 -4.00 -12.70
N GLY A 174 24.84 -4.92 -11.76
CA GLY A 174 25.06 -4.72 -10.33
C GLY A 174 26.45 -5.16 -9.90
N ALA A 175 27.22 -4.22 -9.37
CA ALA A 175 28.51 -4.46 -8.72
C ALA A 175 28.36 -4.54 -7.18
N GLY A 176 29.46 -4.83 -6.50
CA GLY A 176 29.59 -4.63 -5.05
C GLY A 176 29.41 -3.18 -4.63
N ASN A 177 29.29 -2.96 -3.32
CA ASN A 177 29.16 -1.64 -2.68
C ASN A 177 27.97 -0.80 -3.21
N ARG A 178 26.87 -1.47 -3.57
CA ARG A 178 25.66 -0.88 -4.18
C ARG A 178 25.88 -0.15 -5.52
N GLY A 179 27.00 -0.38 -6.21
CA GLY A 179 27.23 0.24 -7.52
C GLY A 179 26.33 -0.33 -8.62
N VAL A 180 25.62 0.53 -9.35
CA VAL A 180 24.83 0.14 -10.53
C VAL A 180 25.41 0.83 -11.76
N ILE A 181 25.65 0.07 -12.83
CA ILE A 181 26.22 0.56 -14.08
C ILE A 181 25.28 0.18 -15.24
N VAL A 182 24.94 1.18 -16.05
CA VAL A 182 24.15 1.03 -17.28
C VAL A 182 25.08 1.11 -18.47
N TYR A 183 24.96 0.14 -19.38
CA TYR A 183 25.74 0.04 -20.61
C TYR A 183 24.84 0.16 -21.83
N GLN A 184 25.31 0.87 -22.86
CA GLN A 184 24.72 0.89 -24.19
C GLN A 184 25.42 -0.15 -25.07
N LEU A 185 24.64 -0.92 -25.83
CA LEU A 185 25.10 -2.06 -26.65
C LEU A 185 25.11 -1.77 -28.16
N GLU A 186 24.67 -0.59 -28.58
CA GLU A 186 24.70 -0.16 -29.99
C GLU A 186 26.13 -0.06 -30.51
N ASN A 187 26.39 -0.70 -31.65
CA ASN A 187 27.71 -0.88 -32.27
C ASN A 187 28.68 -1.73 -31.44
N GLN A 188 28.98 -1.33 -30.20
CA GLN A 188 29.81 -2.07 -29.24
C GLN A 188 29.39 -1.76 -27.78
N PRO A 189 29.57 -2.68 -26.82
CA PRO A 189 29.28 -2.42 -25.40
C PRO A 189 30.10 -1.24 -24.84
N THR A 190 29.42 -0.20 -24.35
CA THR A 190 30.01 1.01 -23.79
C THR A 190 29.32 1.43 -22.51
N GLU A 191 30.07 1.99 -21.56
CA GLU A 191 29.48 2.52 -20.33
C GLU A 191 28.67 3.78 -20.64
N PHE A 192 27.38 3.78 -20.29
CA PHE A 192 26.48 4.90 -20.53
C PHE A 192 26.28 5.75 -19.26
N LYS A 193 26.05 5.12 -18.11
CA LYS A 193 25.73 5.83 -16.85
C LYS A 193 26.05 4.98 -15.62
N LYS A 194 26.83 5.52 -14.68
CA LYS A 194 26.88 5.02 -13.30
C LYS A 194 25.74 5.65 -12.50
N ILE A 195 25.10 4.87 -11.62
CA ILE A 195 23.96 5.29 -10.80
C ILE A 195 24.22 4.91 -9.35
N ASP A 196 24.21 5.92 -8.47
CA ASP A 196 24.15 5.72 -7.03
C ASP A 196 22.77 5.18 -6.64
N SER A 197 22.73 4.05 -5.93
CA SER A 197 21.47 3.41 -5.61
C SER A 197 20.67 4.18 -4.55
N PRO A 198 19.34 4.37 -4.74
CA PRO A 198 18.43 4.91 -3.75
C PRO A 198 18.11 3.92 -2.60
N LEU A 199 18.54 2.67 -2.70
CA LEU A 199 18.36 1.65 -1.66
C LEU A 199 19.56 1.64 -0.69
N LYS A 200 19.30 1.50 0.62
CA LYS A 200 20.35 1.67 1.64
C LYS A 200 21.27 0.46 1.78
N TYR A 201 20.80 -0.72 1.39
CA TYR A 201 21.50 -1.99 1.54
C TYR A 201 21.78 -2.66 0.17
N GLN A 202 22.66 -3.66 0.16
CA GLN A 202 23.08 -4.35 -1.07
C GLN A 202 21.89 -4.94 -1.84
N HIS A 203 21.97 -4.90 -3.17
CA HIS A 203 20.94 -5.43 -4.07
C HIS A 203 21.26 -6.86 -4.50
N ARG A 204 20.21 -7.65 -4.72
CA ARG A 204 20.26 -9.08 -5.03
C ARG A 204 19.86 -9.36 -6.49
N CYS A 205 18.99 -8.54 -7.07
CA CYS A 205 18.43 -8.70 -8.41
C CYS A 205 18.11 -7.37 -9.10
N CYS A 206 17.98 -7.39 -10.43
CA CYS A 206 17.37 -6.32 -11.21
C CYS A 206 16.58 -6.90 -12.39
N SER A 207 15.65 -6.11 -12.94
CA SER A 207 15.13 -6.37 -14.29
C SER A 207 14.82 -5.07 -15.04
N ILE A 208 15.08 -5.06 -16.34
CA ILE A 208 14.85 -3.93 -17.25
C ILE A 208 13.39 -3.94 -17.70
N PHE A 209 12.76 -2.75 -17.71
CA PHE A 209 11.42 -2.56 -18.26
C PHE A 209 11.45 -1.76 -19.57
N MET A 210 10.49 -2.10 -20.43
CA MET A 210 10.25 -1.45 -21.71
C MET A 210 9.18 -0.37 -21.58
N ASP A 211 9.17 0.59 -22.51
CA ASP A 211 8.02 1.46 -22.76
C ASP A 211 6.95 0.75 -23.63
N LYS A 212 5.86 1.46 -23.93
CA LYS A 212 4.77 0.98 -24.79
C LYS A 212 5.17 0.77 -26.26
N LYS A 213 6.41 1.08 -26.65
CA LYS A 213 6.99 0.85 -27.99
C LYS A 213 7.98 -0.31 -27.99
N GLY A 214 8.18 -1.01 -26.86
CA GLY A 214 9.17 -2.07 -26.73
C GLY A 214 10.62 -1.55 -26.58
N THR A 215 10.81 -0.29 -26.22
CA THR A 215 12.14 0.32 -26.02
C THR A 215 12.54 0.29 -24.54
N PRO A 216 13.75 -0.14 -24.17
CA PRO A 216 14.22 -0.08 -22.79
C PRO A 216 14.26 1.37 -22.27
N THR A 217 13.62 1.65 -21.13
CA THR A 217 13.54 3.03 -20.57
C THR A 217 13.98 3.15 -19.12
N GLY A 218 14.04 2.02 -18.40
CA GLY A 218 14.48 1.97 -17.01
C GLY A 218 14.60 0.55 -16.49
N PHE A 219 14.83 0.42 -15.19
CA PHE A 219 14.96 -0.85 -14.51
C PHE A 219 14.38 -0.81 -13.10
N ALA A 220 14.04 -1.99 -12.57
CA ALA A 220 13.82 -2.22 -11.16
C ALA A 220 15.06 -2.86 -10.52
N ILE A 221 15.38 -2.50 -9.27
CA ILE A 221 16.39 -3.18 -8.44
C ILE A 221 15.78 -3.63 -7.10
N GLY A 222 16.08 -4.86 -6.68
CA GLY A 222 15.61 -5.46 -5.43
C GLY A 222 16.71 -5.63 -4.40
N SER A 223 16.43 -5.30 -3.14
CA SER A 223 17.43 -5.23 -2.05
C SER A 223 17.16 -6.19 -0.90
N VAL A 224 18.21 -6.44 -0.09
CA VAL A 224 18.09 -7.25 1.12
C VAL A 224 17.20 -6.63 2.21
N GLU A 225 16.82 -5.34 2.10
CA GLU A 225 15.90 -4.66 3.02
C GLU A 225 14.40 -4.77 2.62
N GLY A 226 14.00 -5.77 1.83
CA GLY A 226 12.60 -5.98 1.44
C GLY A 226 12.00 -4.78 0.70
N ARG A 227 12.82 -4.14 -0.14
CA ARG A 227 12.45 -3.00 -0.99
C ARG A 227 12.86 -3.19 -2.44
N VAL A 228 12.06 -2.59 -3.32
CA VAL A 228 12.38 -2.36 -4.72
C VAL A 228 12.44 -0.86 -5.00
N ALA A 229 13.35 -0.45 -5.89
CA ALA A 229 13.35 0.88 -6.51
C ALA A 229 13.03 0.76 -8.00
N ILE A 230 12.20 1.67 -8.52
CA ILE A 230 11.94 1.87 -9.95
C ILE A 230 12.78 3.07 -10.39
N GLN A 231 13.62 2.85 -11.41
CA GLN A 231 14.63 3.80 -11.87
C GLN A 231 14.56 3.97 -13.39
N TYR A 232 13.99 5.08 -13.84
CA TYR A 232 14.08 5.53 -15.23
C TYR A 232 15.48 6.09 -15.50
N ILE A 233 16.02 5.82 -16.70
CA ILE A 233 17.36 6.29 -17.09
C ILE A 233 17.37 7.81 -17.25
N ASN A 234 16.37 8.33 -17.96
CA ASN A 234 16.14 9.74 -18.24
C ASN A 234 14.69 10.08 -17.81
N PRO A 235 14.43 10.32 -16.51
CA PRO A 235 13.10 10.64 -16.01
C PRO A 235 12.63 12.02 -16.50
N THR A 236 11.35 12.15 -16.85
CA THR A 236 10.75 13.44 -17.24
C THR A 236 10.46 14.29 -15.99
N ASN A 237 10.04 13.64 -14.90
CA ASN A 237 9.81 14.24 -13.59
C ASN A 237 10.66 13.50 -12.53
N PRO A 238 11.37 14.20 -11.62
CA PRO A 238 12.09 13.55 -10.53
C PRO A 238 11.26 12.56 -9.69
N LYS A 239 9.93 12.76 -9.62
CA LYS A 239 8.98 11.86 -8.94
C LYS A 239 8.71 10.54 -9.68
N ASP A 240 9.17 10.37 -10.91
CA ASP A 240 9.03 9.13 -11.70
C ASP A 240 9.89 8.00 -11.14
N ASN A 241 11.00 8.35 -10.48
CA ASN A 241 11.82 7.42 -9.71
C ASN A 241 11.27 7.31 -8.29
N PHE A 242 11.04 6.09 -7.80
CA PHE A 242 10.49 5.87 -6.47
C PHE A 242 10.93 4.52 -5.88
N THR A 243 10.72 4.33 -4.57
CA THR A 243 10.96 3.05 -3.89
C THR A 243 9.71 2.60 -3.13
N PHE A 244 9.51 1.28 -3.04
CA PHE A 244 8.40 0.69 -2.30
C PHE A 244 8.85 -0.50 -1.44
N LYS A 245 8.10 -0.77 -0.36
CA LYS A 245 8.28 -1.94 0.52
C LYS A 245 7.50 -3.12 -0.07
N CYS A 246 8.08 -4.31 -0.10
CA CYS A 246 7.45 -5.49 -0.71
C CYS A 246 7.43 -6.73 0.21
N HIS A 247 8.59 -7.15 0.74
CA HIS A 247 8.75 -8.40 1.49
C HIS A 247 9.10 -8.12 2.96
N ARG A 248 8.07 -7.97 3.79
CA ARG A 248 8.14 -7.58 5.22
C ARG A 248 6.93 -8.15 5.99
N SER A 249 7.07 -8.41 7.30
CA SER A 249 5.92 -8.80 8.13
C SER A 249 4.91 -7.66 8.29
N THR A 250 3.62 -7.99 8.28
CA THR A 250 2.55 -7.06 8.67
C THR A 250 2.56 -6.82 10.18
N GLU A 251 2.78 -7.90 10.94
CA GLU A 251 2.87 -7.90 12.40
C GLU A 251 4.25 -7.44 12.88
N THR A 252 4.29 -6.85 14.08
CA THR A 252 5.51 -6.53 14.83
C THR A 252 5.62 -7.42 16.07
N ILE A 253 6.68 -8.23 16.14
CA ILE A 253 6.93 -9.12 17.27
C ILE A 253 7.91 -8.41 18.23
N ASN A 254 7.48 -8.17 19.47
CA ASN A 254 8.25 -7.42 20.47
C ASN A 254 8.73 -6.02 19.98
N GLY A 255 7.94 -5.38 19.10
CA GLY A 255 8.28 -4.08 18.48
C GLY A 255 9.16 -4.17 17.22
N TYR A 256 9.65 -5.34 16.83
CA TYR A 256 10.45 -5.55 15.62
C TYR A 256 9.57 -6.02 14.45
N GLN A 257 9.82 -5.47 13.25
CA GLN A 257 9.25 -5.95 11.99
C GLN A 257 10.29 -6.82 11.28
N ASP A 258 9.90 -8.03 10.87
CA ASP A 258 10.76 -8.87 10.03
C ASP A 258 10.84 -8.28 8.62
N ILE A 259 12.06 -8.29 8.07
CA ILE A 259 12.38 -7.74 6.75
C ILE A 259 13.12 -8.83 5.97
N TYR A 260 12.60 -9.18 4.80
CA TYR A 260 13.09 -10.29 4.01
C TYR A 260 13.71 -9.79 2.71
N PRO A 261 14.86 -10.32 2.26
CA PRO A 261 15.41 -9.99 0.95
C PRO A 261 14.43 -10.19 -0.20
N VAL A 262 14.45 -9.24 -1.15
CA VAL A 262 13.90 -9.46 -2.49
C VAL A 262 14.91 -10.31 -3.25
N ASN A 263 14.48 -11.44 -3.80
CA ASN A 263 15.37 -12.43 -4.42
C ASN A 263 15.43 -12.31 -5.94
N ASP A 264 14.28 -12.09 -6.57
CA ASP A 264 14.15 -11.94 -8.01
C ASP A 264 12.99 -10.99 -8.35
N ILE A 265 13.07 -10.40 -9.55
CA ILE A 265 12.09 -9.45 -10.10
C ILE A 265 11.98 -9.74 -11.60
N LYS A 266 10.76 -9.89 -12.11
CA LYS A 266 10.52 -10.03 -13.55
C LYS A 266 9.37 -9.10 -13.97
N PHE A 267 9.50 -8.47 -15.13
CA PHE A 267 8.41 -7.71 -15.76
C PHE A 267 7.53 -8.62 -16.62
N HIS A 268 6.23 -8.37 -16.61
CA HIS A 268 5.26 -9.13 -17.41
C HIS A 268 5.39 -8.76 -18.90
N PRO A 269 5.63 -9.71 -19.82
CA PRO A 269 6.00 -9.40 -21.19
C PRO A 269 4.93 -8.66 -21.99
N ALA A 270 3.64 -8.84 -21.64
CA ALA A 270 2.52 -8.18 -22.30
C ALA A 270 1.98 -6.92 -21.59
N HIS A 271 2.26 -6.74 -20.28
CA HIS A 271 1.52 -5.79 -19.43
C HIS A 271 2.36 -4.65 -18.86
N GLY A 272 3.69 -4.78 -18.77
CA GLY A 272 4.56 -3.75 -18.16
C GLY A 272 4.49 -3.66 -16.62
N THR A 273 3.60 -4.43 -16.00
CA THR A 273 3.55 -4.76 -14.56
C THR A 273 4.71 -5.68 -14.17
N LEU A 274 4.92 -5.90 -12.87
CA LEU A 274 6.04 -6.71 -12.36
C LEU A 274 5.64 -7.64 -11.21
N VAL A 275 6.40 -8.71 -11.07
CA VAL A 275 6.41 -9.57 -9.87
C VAL A 275 7.66 -9.30 -9.04
N THR A 276 7.51 -9.34 -7.72
CA THR A 276 8.62 -9.46 -6.75
C THR A 276 8.47 -10.77 -5.99
N VAL A 277 9.59 -11.48 -5.75
CA VAL A 277 9.62 -12.69 -4.92
C VAL A 277 10.67 -12.57 -3.83
N GLY A 278 10.44 -13.17 -2.66
CA GLY A 278 11.27 -12.90 -1.47
C GLY A 278 11.54 -14.09 -0.55
N SER A 279 12.43 -13.83 0.41
CA SER A 279 12.79 -14.79 1.47
C SER A 279 11.74 -14.95 2.55
N ASP A 280 10.63 -14.22 2.46
CA ASP A 280 9.39 -14.46 3.21
C ASP A 280 8.60 -15.67 2.68
N GLY A 281 8.95 -16.20 1.51
CA GLY A 281 8.21 -17.29 0.86
C GLY A 281 6.94 -16.82 0.16
N LYS A 282 6.87 -15.54 -0.24
CA LYS A 282 5.74 -14.96 -0.98
C LYS A 282 6.18 -14.37 -2.31
N PHE A 283 5.24 -14.32 -3.25
CA PHE A 283 5.32 -13.47 -4.43
C PHE A 283 4.28 -12.34 -4.32
N SER A 284 4.51 -11.24 -5.05
CA SER A 284 3.57 -10.13 -5.15
C SER A 284 3.59 -9.52 -6.54
N PHE A 285 2.42 -9.26 -7.10
CA PHE A 285 2.23 -8.59 -8.38
C PHE A 285 1.98 -7.10 -8.13
N TRP A 286 2.58 -6.25 -8.96
CA TRP A 286 2.59 -4.80 -8.82
C TRP A 286 2.40 -4.13 -10.17
N ASP A 287 1.76 -2.96 -10.15
CA ASP A 287 1.74 -2.03 -11.26
C ASP A 287 2.63 -0.83 -10.91
N LYS A 288 3.71 -0.64 -11.68
CA LYS A 288 4.67 0.45 -11.46
C LYS A 288 4.12 1.83 -11.83
N ASP A 289 3.10 1.89 -12.69
CA ASP A 289 2.61 3.14 -13.28
C ASP A 289 1.45 3.71 -12.46
N SER A 290 0.53 2.86 -11.98
CA SER A 290 -0.41 3.26 -10.89
C SER A 290 0.24 3.24 -9.50
N ARG A 291 1.43 2.66 -9.37
CA ARG A 291 2.18 2.44 -8.11
C ARG A 291 1.43 1.57 -7.09
N THR A 292 0.54 0.70 -7.56
CA THR A 292 -0.30 -0.17 -6.72
C THR A 292 0.24 -1.61 -6.61
N LYS A 293 -0.14 -2.28 -5.54
CA LYS A 293 -0.06 -3.75 -5.41
C LYS A 293 -1.31 -4.35 -6.03
N LEU A 294 -1.14 -5.29 -6.97
CA LEU A 294 -2.23 -5.98 -7.65
C LEU A 294 -2.73 -7.19 -6.84
N LYS A 295 -1.79 -8.02 -6.37
CA LYS A 295 -2.03 -9.26 -5.58
C LYS A 295 -0.78 -9.62 -4.77
N THR A 296 -0.94 -10.41 -3.70
CA THR A 296 0.13 -11.12 -2.97
C THR A 296 -0.27 -12.58 -2.79
N SER A 297 0.69 -13.50 -2.84
CA SER A 297 0.47 -14.92 -2.57
C SER A 297 0.33 -15.24 -1.08
N ASP A 298 -0.26 -16.39 -0.78
CA ASP A 298 -0.05 -17.03 0.51
C ASP A 298 1.43 -17.44 0.70
N GLN A 299 1.78 -17.80 1.93
CA GLN A 299 3.15 -18.13 2.31
C GLN A 299 3.49 -19.59 2.00
N ALA A 300 4.45 -19.79 1.08
CA ALA A 300 5.08 -21.08 0.85
C ALA A 300 5.89 -21.52 2.08
N GLU A 301 6.21 -22.82 2.19
CA GLU A 301 6.96 -23.34 3.35
C GLU A 301 8.37 -22.76 3.46
N ASN A 302 9.00 -22.42 2.34
CA ASN A 302 10.33 -21.82 2.25
C ASN A 302 10.34 -20.56 1.37
N THR A 303 11.52 -19.94 1.23
CA THR A 303 11.77 -18.83 0.30
C THR A 303 11.40 -19.19 -1.15
N ILE A 304 11.05 -18.16 -1.93
CA ILE A 304 11.02 -18.20 -3.38
C ILE A 304 12.34 -17.55 -3.88
N PRO A 305 13.34 -18.33 -4.36
CA PRO A 305 14.66 -17.81 -4.70
C PRO A 305 14.75 -17.23 -6.13
N CYS A 306 13.98 -17.76 -7.09
CA CYS A 306 13.88 -17.21 -8.45
C CYS A 306 12.56 -17.56 -9.15
N CYS A 307 12.22 -16.82 -10.20
CA CYS A 307 10.97 -16.97 -10.95
C CYS A 307 11.12 -16.62 -12.44
N ALA A 308 10.12 -16.94 -13.27
CA ALA A 308 10.09 -16.63 -14.69
C ALA A 308 8.66 -16.50 -15.23
N PHE A 309 8.47 -15.76 -16.32
CA PHE A 309 7.23 -15.78 -17.11
C PHE A 309 7.48 -16.54 -18.42
N ASN A 310 6.48 -17.26 -18.93
CA ASN A 310 6.53 -17.73 -20.33
C ASN A 310 6.49 -16.53 -21.29
N ALA A 311 6.89 -16.74 -22.55
CA ALA A 311 7.05 -15.65 -23.52
C ALA A 311 5.78 -14.80 -23.77
N ARG A 312 4.60 -15.29 -23.39
CA ARG A 312 3.30 -14.61 -23.50
C ARG A 312 2.79 -13.98 -22.19
N GLY A 313 3.35 -14.36 -21.04
CA GLY A 313 2.84 -13.97 -19.72
C GLY A 313 1.60 -14.76 -19.26
N GLU A 314 1.27 -15.86 -19.94
CA GLU A 314 0.17 -16.74 -19.55
C GLU A 314 0.50 -17.49 -18.25
N ILE A 315 1.78 -17.88 -18.07
CA ILE A 315 2.28 -18.73 -16.99
C ILE A 315 3.42 -18.03 -16.24
N PHE A 316 3.26 -17.92 -14.93
CA PHE A 316 4.30 -17.54 -13.97
C PHE A 316 4.86 -18.80 -13.30
N ALA A 317 6.14 -19.09 -13.52
CA ALA A 317 6.85 -20.16 -12.82
C ALA A 317 7.61 -19.58 -11.63
N TYR A 318 7.49 -20.22 -10.47
CA TYR A 318 8.28 -19.88 -9.29
C TYR A 318 8.83 -21.13 -8.61
N SER A 319 10.01 -21.00 -8.01
CA SER A 319 10.65 -22.07 -7.24
C SER A 319 10.39 -21.93 -5.74
N VAL A 320 10.44 -23.03 -5.01
CA VAL A 320 10.43 -23.05 -3.54
C VAL A 320 11.60 -23.92 -3.08
N GLY A 321 12.48 -23.35 -2.25
CA GLY A 321 13.68 -24.01 -1.72
C GLY A 321 14.26 -23.21 -0.57
N TYR A 322 15.43 -23.57 -0.02
CA TYR A 322 15.99 -22.85 1.14
C TYR A 322 16.86 -21.65 0.74
N ASP A 323 16.98 -20.64 1.60
CA ASP A 323 17.78 -19.46 1.27
C ASP A 323 19.28 -19.74 1.47
N TRP A 324 19.95 -20.13 0.39
CA TRP A 324 21.40 -20.34 0.33
C TRP A 324 22.24 -19.16 0.84
N SER A 325 21.71 -17.92 0.92
CA SER A 325 22.43 -16.79 1.54
C SER A 325 22.66 -16.96 3.05
N ARG A 326 21.90 -17.85 3.70
CA ARG A 326 22.10 -18.25 5.10
C ARG A 326 23.18 -19.33 5.25
N GLY A 327 23.58 -19.98 4.15
CA GLY A 327 24.48 -21.13 4.16
C GLY A 327 23.76 -22.48 4.30
N HIS A 328 24.45 -23.54 3.88
CA HIS A 328 23.92 -24.91 3.81
C HIS A 328 23.44 -25.49 5.17
N GLU A 329 23.93 -24.97 6.29
CA GLU A 329 23.55 -25.37 7.65
C GLU A 329 22.06 -25.13 7.96
N TYR A 330 21.40 -24.24 7.21
CA TYR A 330 19.97 -23.97 7.33
C TYR A 330 19.09 -24.78 6.35
N ALA A 331 19.69 -25.70 5.57
CA ALA A 331 18.95 -26.64 4.75
C ALA A 331 18.25 -27.68 5.65
N GLN A 332 16.91 -27.62 5.73
CA GLN A 332 16.13 -28.53 6.58
C GLN A 332 15.77 -29.80 5.80
N PRO A 333 16.28 -31.01 6.16
CA PRO A 333 16.10 -32.22 5.34
C PRO A 333 14.66 -32.73 5.21
N ASN A 334 13.74 -32.21 6.02
CA ASN A 334 12.32 -32.54 6.01
C ASN A 334 11.48 -31.63 5.08
N ARG A 335 12.07 -30.60 4.47
CA ARG A 335 11.38 -29.67 3.56
C ARG A 335 11.82 -29.92 2.12
N THR A 336 10.87 -30.12 1.22
CA THR A 336 11.17 -30.46 -0.18
C THR A 336 11.35 -29.23 -1.05
N ASN A 337 12.33 -29.26 -1.96
CA ASN A 337 12.41 -28.31 -3.07
C ASN A 337 11.32 -28.61 -4.10
N ALA A 338 10.75 -27.55 -4.70
CA ALA A 338 9.67 -27.64 -5.69
C ALA A 338 9.76 -26.50 -6.72
N ILE A 339 9.08 -26.67 -7.86
CA ILE A 339 8.78 -25.61 -8.82
C ILE A 339 7.28 -25.67 -9.10
N TYR A 340 6.62 -24.52 -9.09
CA TYR A 340 5.18 -24.37 -9.31
C TYR A 340 4.90 -23.46 -10.52
N LEU A 341 3.81 -23.74 -11.23
CA LEU A 341 3.32 -22.96 -12.36
C LEU A 341 1.94 -22.36 -12.03
N HIS A 342 1.86 -21.03 -12.06
CA HIS A 342 0.68 -20.24 -11.72
C HIS A 342 0.12 -19.55 -12.98
N PRO A 343 -1.13 -19.79 -13.39
CA PRO A 343 -1.77 -19.07 -14.49
C PRO A 343 -2.03 -17.61 -14.09
N CYS A 344 -1.38 -16.64 -14.75
CA CYS A 344 -1.20 -15.30 -14.18
C CYS A 344 -1.68 -14.12 -15.04
N PHE A 345 -2.10 -14.36 -16.29
CA PHE A 345 -2.27 -13.30 -17.30
C PHE A 345 -3.25 -12.18 -16.90
N GLU A 346 -4.41 -12.53 -16.33
CA GLU A 346 -5.40 -11.53 -15.89
C GLU A 346 -5.03 -10.89 -14.54
N GLU A 347 -4.19 -11.53 -13.73
CA GLU A 347 -3.81 -11.02 -12.40
C GLU A 347 -2.68 -9.98 -12.44
N LEU A 348 -1.83 -10.04 -13.47
CA LEU A 348 -0.84 -9.02 -13.80
C LEU A 348 -1.36 -7.97 -14.78
N LYS A 349 -2.62 -8.02 -15.18
CA LYS A 349 -3.24 -7.01 -16.04
C LYS A 349 -3.24 -5.66 -15.32
N PRO A 350 -2.78 -4.56 -15.94
CA PRO A 350 -2.82 -3.25 -15.29
C PRO A 350 -4.28 -2.91 -15.00
N ARG A 351 -4.59 -2.48 -13.78
CA ARG A 351 -5.93 -1.98 -13.48
C ARG A 351 -6.12 -0.69 -14.25
N SER A 352 -6.95 -0.70 -15.29
CA SER A 352 -7.28 0.51 -16.04
C SER A 352 -7.86 1.55 -15.08
N PRO A 353 -7.43 2.83 -15.11
CA PRO A 353 -8.27 3.90 -14.57
C PRO A 353 -9.60 3.82 -15.31
N SER A 354 -10.70 3.60 -14.58
CA SER A 354 -11.92 2.95 -15.08
C SER A 354 -12.33 3.40 -16.48
N SER A 355 -12.06 2.56 -17.49
CA SER A 355 -12.40 2.86 -18.88
C SER A 355 -13.91 2.64 -19.07
N PHE A 356 -14.69 3.67 -18.74
CA PHE A 356 -16.16 3.76 -18.79
C PHE A 356 -16.79 2.87 -19.87
N LEU A 357 -17.22 1.66 -19.48
CA LEU A 357 -18.14 0.89 -20.28
C LEU A 357 -19.56 1.39 -19.98
N SER A 358 -19.95 2.46 -20.68
CA SER A 358 -21.26 3.08 -20.53
C SER A 358 -22.37 2.14 -21.01
N ILE A 359 -22.80 1.22 -20.16
CA ILE A 359 -24.09 0.53 -20.30
C ILE A 359 -25.17 1.60 -20.11
N VAL A 360 -25.68 2.10 -21.24
CA VAL A 360 -26.81 3.04 -21.27
C VAL A 360 -28.07 2.28 -20.85
N VAL A 361 -28.35 2.26 -19.54
CA VAL A 361 -29.68 1.93 -19.03
C VAL A 361 -30.61 3.06 -19.49
N VAL A 362 -31.51 2.74 -20.40
CA VAL A 362 -32.38 3.73 -21.05
C VAL A 362 -33.50 4.16 -20.08
N PHE A 363 -33.33 5.31 -19.45
CA PHE A 363 -34.45 6.10 -18.90
C PHE A 363 -34.27 7.58 -19.26
N CYS A 364 -35.37 8.20 -19.71
CA CYS A 364 -35.43 9.63 -20.04
C CYS A 364 -35.74 10.50 -18.81
N PRO A 365 -35.48 11.82 -18.87
CA PRO A 365 -35.07 12.58 -17.69
C PRO A 365 -36.13 13.57 -17.19
N PRO A 366 -35.75 14.44 -16.25
CA PRO A 366 -35.82 15.87 -16.55
C PRO A 366 -34.43 16.56 -16.49
N PHE A 367 -34.19 17.46 -17.46
CA PHE A 367 -33.02 18.36 -17.56
C PHE A 367 -31.65 17.67 -17.84
N PRO A 368 -30.70 18.37 -18.53
CA PRO A 368 -30.54 18.01 -19.93
C PRO A 368 -29.22 17.34 -20.36
N LEU A 369 -29.37 16.46 -21.37
CA LEU A 369 -28.50 16.33 -22.55
C LEU A 369 -26.99 16.11 -22.32
N SER A 370 -26.57 14.84 -22.44
CA SER A 370 -25.21 14.34 -22.21
C SER A 370 -24.06 15.27 -22.64
N MET A 371 -22.99 15.26 -21.84
CA MET A 371 -21.80 16.11 -21.99
C MET A 371 -20.88 15.66 -23.15
N SER A 372 -21.43 15.05 -24.21
CA SER A 372 -20.67 14.56 -25.36
C SER A 372 -21.35 14.91 -26.68
N PHE A 373 -20.53 15.30 -27.66
CA PHE A 373 -20.96 15.79 -28.96
C PHE A 373 -20.26 14.98 -30.05
N ASP A 374 -21.03 14.30 -30.89
CA ASP A 374 -20.51 13.42 -31.93
C ASP A 374 -20.42 14.11 -33.30
N ALA A 375 -19.50 13.59 -34.13
CA ALA A 375 -19.22 14.06 -35.49
C ALA A 375 -18.87 15.57 -35.61
N VAL A 376 -18.21 16.12 -34.60
CA VAL A 376 -17.69 17.50 -34.64
C VAL A 376 -16.43 17.54 -35.51
N ARG A 377 -16.25 18.62 -36.28
CA ARG A 377 -14.97 18.90 -36.98
C ARG A 377 -14.26 20.06 -36.31
N VAL A 378 -12.95 19.92 -36.10
CA VAL A 378 -12.10 20.94 -35.50
C VAL A 378 -11.16 21.50 -36.55
N PHE A 379 -11.10 22.83 -36.66
CA PHE A 379 -10.19 23.56 -37.53
C PHE A 379 -9.30 24.47 -36.70
N THR A 380 -8.04 24.63 -37.09
CA THR A 380 -7.18 25.73 -36.63
C THR A 380 -7.14 26.83 -37.70
N VAL A 381 -6.99 28.08 -37.25
CA VAL A 381 -6.78 29.23 -38.14
C VAL A 381 -5.27 29.43 -38.30
N SER A 382 -4.76 29.35 -39.53
CA SER A 382 -3.35 29.64 -39.81
C SER A 382 -3.09 31.13 -40.06
N ASP A 383 -1.84 31.57 -39.91
CA ASP A 383 -1.43 32.98 -40.12
C ASP A 383 -1.73 33.52 -41.54
N THR A 384 -1.93 32.61 -42.51
CA THR A 384 -2.34 32.93 -43.89
C THR A 384 -3.86 33.13 -44.05
N GLY A 385 -4.63 33.10 -42.97
CA GLY A 385 -6.10 33.21 -42.97
C GLY A 385 -6.83 31.97 -43.47
N THR A 386 -6.12 30.86 -43.72
CA THR A 386 -6.72 29.61 -44.19
C THR A 386 -7.07 28.68 -43.01
N ASN A 387 -8.30 28.16 -43.01
CA ASN A 387 -8.81 27.22 -42.01
C ASN A 387 -8.33 25.80 -42.35
N VAL A 388 -7.48 25.22 -41.51
CA VAL A 388 -6.95 23.85 -41.67
C VAL A 388 -7.72 22.90 -40.77
N GLN A 389 -8.26 21.80 -41.30
CA GLN A 389 -8.97 20.79 -40.50
C GLN A 389 -7.93 19.92 -39.75
N LYS A 390 -7.95 19.90 -38.40
CA LYS A 390 -6.88 19.29 -37.58
C LYS A 390 -6.85 17.75 -37.65
N TRP A 391 -7.97 17.13 -37.98
CA TRP A 391 -8.08 15.68 -38.25
C TRP A 391 -9.01 15.43 -39.45
N GLU A 392 -8.70 14.44 -40.28
CA GLU A 392 -9.49 14.11 -41.48
C GLU A 392 -10.90 13.61 -41.14
N THR A 393 -10.99 12.72 -40.16
CA THR A 393 -12.25 12.17 -39.63
C THR A 393 -12.87 13.10 -38.58
N PRO A 394 -14.21 13.24 -38.54
CA PRO A 394 -14.90 13.87 -37.41
C PRO A 394 -14.56 13.22 -36.07
N VAL A 395 -14.64 13.99 -35.00
CA VAL A 395 -14.27 13.62 -33.63
C VAL A 395 -15.46 13.72 -32.68
N ARG A 396 -15.38 13.03 -31.54
CA ARG A 396 -16.27 13.20 -30.39
C ARG A 396 -15.64 14.23 -29.45
N LEU A 397 -16.40 15.24 -29.01
CA LEU A 397 -16.01 16.08 -27.87
C LEU A 397 -16.65 15.55 -26.60
N LYS A 398 -15.94 15.63 -25.46
CA LYS A 398 -16.50 15.48 -24.12
C LYS A 398 -16.19 16.74 -23.29
N LEU A 399 -17.20 17.28 -22.61
CA LEU A 399 -17.05 18.40 -21.67
C LEU A 399 -16.89 17.86 -20.24
N GLU A 400 -15.98 18.48 -19.47
CA GLU A 400 -15.78 18.26 -18.04
C GLU A 400 -15.52 19.64 -17.37
N TYR A 401 -15.76 19.78 -16.06
CA TYR A 401 -15.54 21.06 -15.34
C TYR A 401 -14.36 20.93 -14.38
N ASP A 402 -13.48 21.92 -14.41
CA ASP A 402 -12.30 22.08 -13.57
C ASP A 402 -12.48 23.32 -12.69
N SER A 403 -12.35 23.15 -11.37
CA SER A 403 -12.55 24.21 -10.39
C SER A 403 -11.51 25.34 -10.52
N SER A 404 -10.34 25.05 -11.11
CA SER A 404 -9.23 25.97 -11.32
C SER A 404 -9.19 26.55 -12.75
N GLU A 405 -9.30 25.72 -13.79
CA GLU A 405 -9.09 26.14 -15.19
C GLU A 405 -10.38 26.51 -15.96
N GLY A 406 -11.56 26.05 -15.54
CA GLY A 406 -12.82 26.31 -16.25
C GLY A 406 -13.46 25.04 -16.83
N VAL A 407 -13.71 24.99 -18.14
CA VAL A 407 -14.34 23.82 -18.79
C VAL A 407 -13.34 23.09 -19.67
N SER A 408 -12.89 21.91 -19.26
CA SER A 408 -12.05 21.04 -20.10
C SER A 408 -12.87 20.45 -21.25
N VAL A 409 -12.26 20.45 -22.45
CA VAL A 409 -12.79 19.83 -23.66
C VAL A 409 -11.84 18.73 -24.11
N LYS A 410 -12.22 17.49 -23.86
CA LYS A 410 -11.50 16.30 -24.33
C LYS A 410 -11.94 15.95 -25.74
N VAL A 411 -11.00 15.94 -26.68
CA VAL A 411 -11.23 15.52 -28.07
C VAL A 411 -10.92 14.04 -28.19
N LEU A 412 -11.88 13.24 -28.64
CA LEU A 412 -11.83 11.78 -28.66
C LEU A 412 -12.03 11.26 -30.09
N ARG A 413 -11.22 10.29 -30.51
CA ARG A 413 -11.44 9.55 -31.76
C ARG A 413 -12.57 8.54 -31.55
N GLN A 414 -13.61 8.57 -32.39
CA GLN A 414 -14.56 7.46 -32.46
C GLN A 414 -13.85 6.20 -33.00
N PRO A 415 -14.12 4.99 -32.47
CA PRO A 415 -13.63 3.76 -33.08
C PRO A 415 -14.28 3.56 -34.45
N VAL A 416 -13.48 3.12 -35.43
CA VAL A 416 -14.01 2.75 -36.76
C VAL A 416 -14.62 1.35 -36.65
N THR A 417 -15.92 1.23 -36.94
CA THR A 417 -16.57 -0.08 -37.11
C THR A 417 -16.34 -0.58 -38.53
N ASP A 418 -15.43 -1.53 -38.70
CA ASP A 418 -15.29 -2.22 -39.98
C ASP A 418 -16.55 -3.05 -40.30
N ILE A 419 -16.84 -3.18 -41.60
CA ILE A 419 -18.13 -3.74 -42.08
C ILE A 419 -18.13 -5.29 -42.03
N SER A 420 -17.05 -5.91 -41.57
CA SER A 420 -16.98 -7.33 -41.18
C SER A 420 -17.45 -7.50 -39.72
N GLY A 421 -18.58 -8.18 -39.51
CA GLY A 421 -19.27 -8.30 -38.23
C GLY A 421 -18.61 -9.18 -37.16
N SER A 422 -17.36 -8.89 -36.78
CA SER A 422 -16.65 -9.44 -35.62
C SER A 422 -16.43 -8.34 -34.58
N GLY A 423 -17.30 -8.28 -33.56
CA GLY A 423 -17.38 -7.15 -32.63
C GLY A 423 -16.32 -7.15 -31.52
N GLU A 424 -15.11 -6.67 -31.82
CA GLU A 424 -14.17 -6.20 -30.79
C GLU A 424 -14.27 -4.68 -30.63
N GLY A 425 -14.57 -4.22 -29.41
CA GLY A 425 -14.80 -2.81 -29.11
C GLY A 425 -13.50 -2.01 -29.04
N GLY A 426 -13.12 -1.37 -30.15
CA GLY A 426 -11.94 -0.50 -30.22
C GLY A 426 -11.95 0.61 -29.15
N ALA A 427 -10.84 0.74 -28.41
CA ALA A 427 -10.71 1.70 -27.33
C ALA A 427 -10.84 3.15 -27.82
N THR A 428 -11.55 3.99 -27.06
CA THR A 428 -11.67 5.43 -27.37
C THR A 428 -10.36 6.15 -27.00
N VAL A 429 -9.74 6.82 -27.97
CA VAL A 429 -8.43 7.48 -27.81
C VAL A 429 -8.59 9.00 -27.74
N THR A 430 -8.04 9.63 -26.70
CA THR A 430 -7.92 11.10 -26.62
C THR A 430 -6.89 11.60 -27.62
N LEU A 431 -7.28 12.57 -28.44
CA LEU A 431 -6.49 13.19 -29.51
C LEU A 431 -5.92 14.56 -29.13
N ASP A 432 -6.60 15.27 -28.22
CA ASP A 432 -6.33 16.64 -27.80
C ASP A 432 -7.12 16.90 -26.51
N GLU A 433 -6.65 17.81 -25.67
CA GLU A 433 -7.40 18.34 -24.54
C GLU A 433 -7.09 19.83 -24.38
N PHE A 434 -8.11 20.65 -24.14
CA PHE A 434 -7.94 22.08 -23.92
C PHE A 434 -9.03 22.64 -22.99
N SER A 435 -8.63 23.54 -22.10
CA SER A 435 -9.52 24.24 -21.17
C SER A 435 -10.11 25.49 -21.82
N ILE A 436 -11.43 25.69 -21.70
CA ILE A 436 -12.09 26.96 -21.98
C ILE A 436 -12.11 27.76 -20.66
N PRO A 437 -11.50 28.95 -20.59
CA PRO A 437 -11.51 29.81 -19.40
C PRO A 437 -12.91 30.16 -18.88
N LYS A 438 -12.99 30.82 -17.73
CA LYS A 438 -14.27 31.21 -17.09
C LYS A 438 -14.89 32.51 -17.63
N ASP A 439 -14.13 33.30 -18.39
CA ASP A 439 -14.57 34.58 -18.99
C ASP A 439 -15.66 34.43 -20.07
N SER A 440 -16.36 35.53 -20.37
CA SER A 440 -17.47 35.55 -21.33
C SER A 440 -17.04 35.77 -22.79
N ALA A 441 -15.77 36.08 -23.06
CA ALA A 441 -15.27 36.45 -24.39
C ALA A 441 -14.71 35.28 -25.21
N SER A 442 -14.26 34.21 -24.55
CA SER A 442 -13.50 33.10 -25.13
C SER A 442 -14.26 32.21 -26.12
N THR A 443 -15.59 32.31 -26.21
CA THR A 443 -16.39 31.53 -27.18
C THR A 443 -17.36 32.43 -27.98
N LYS A 444 -17.36 32.32 -29.30
CA LYS A 444 -18.21 33.12 -30.22
C LYS A 444 -18.85 32.24 -31.30
N ASN A 445 -20.03 32.60 -31.80
CA ASN A 445 -20.70 31.81 -32.85
C ASN A 445 -20.23 32.19 -34.25
N ILE A 446 -20.06 31.19 -35.12
CA ILE A 446 -19.84 31.34 -36.56
C ILE A 446 -20.94 30.56 -37.31
N GLY A 447 -21.97 31.29 -37.75
CA GLY A 447 -23.14 30.72 -38.44
C GLY A 447 -23.95 29.74 -37.58
N ALA A 448 -24.76 28.90 -38.22
CA ALA A 448 -25.67 27.98 -37.54
C ALA A 448 -24.96 26.82 -36.81
N GLN A 449 -23.81 26.36 -37.31
CA GLN A 449 -23.11 25.15 -36.86
C GLN A 449 -21.74 25.39 -36.20
N GLY A 450 -21.18 26.60 -36.26
CA GLY A 450 -19.80 26.88 -35.80
C GLY A 450 -19.71 27.58 -34.45
N VAL A 451 -18.72 27.21 -33.64
CA VAL A 451 -18.23 27.97 -32.47
C VAL A 451 -16.73 28.23 -32.66
N LEU A 452 -16.33 29.48 -32.56
CA LEU A 452 -14.94 29.94 -32.49
C LEU A 452 -14.51 30.00 -31.02
N LEU A 453 -13.30 29.53 -30.73
CA LEU A 453 -12.62 29.64 -29.45
C LEU A 453 -11.40 30.57 -29.60
N THR A 454 -11.35 31.65 -28.81
CA THR A 454 -10.31 32.70 -28.90
C THR A 454 -10.02 33.36 -27.56
N GLU A 455 -9.09 32.81 -26.78
CA GLU A 455 -8.37 33.54 -25.71
C GLU A 455 -7.12 32.77 -25.22
N GLY A 456 -6.16 33.47 -24.62
CA GLY A 456 -4.90 32.92 -24.10
C GLY A 456 -3.83 32.62 -25.16
N ASN A 457 -2.76 31.92 -24.75
CA ASN A 457 -1.66 31.46 -25.62
C ASN A 457 -2.05 30.26 -26.52
N LEU A 458 -3.33 30.09 -26.82
CA LEU A 458 -3.87 28.96 -27.57
C LEU A 458 -4.17 29.39 -29.02
N GLU A 459 -3.73 28.60 -30.01
CA GLU A 459 -4.08 28.87 -31.41
C GLU A 459 -5.61 28.87 -31.57
N PRO A 460 -6.23 29.87 -32.22
CA PRO A 460 -7.68 29.93 -32.41
C PRO A 460 -8.25 28.68 -33.08
N LYS A 461 -9.33 28.13 -32.51
CA LYS A 461 -9.96 26.89 -32.98
C LYS A 461 -11.43 27.10 -33.33
N ILE A 462 -11.87 26.52 -34.44
CA ILE A 462 -13.27 26.52 -34.87
C ILE A 462 -13.82 25.10 -34.71
N LEU A 463 -14.80 24.94 -33.84
CA LEU A 463 -15.59 23.73 -33.66
C LEU A 463 -16.83 23.81 -34.58
N ARG A 464 -16.97 22.89 -35.52
CA ARG A 464 -18.15 22.79 -36.39
C ARG A 464 -18.95 21.54 -36.06
N PHE A 465 -20.13 21.75 -35.50
CA PHE A 465 -21.06 20.69 -35.07
C PHE A 465 -21.87 20.15 -36.26
N SER A 466 -22.34 18.92 -36.12
CA SER A 466 -23.22 18.25 -37.08
C SER A 466 -24.58 18.97 -37.24
N SER A 467 -25.14 19.49 -36.14
CA SER A 467 -26.42 20.22 -36.12
C SER A 467 -26.32 21.58 -35.42
N GLU A 468 -27.26 22.48 -35.72
CA GLU A 468 -27.43 23.73 -34.95
C GLU A 468 -27.88 23.45 -33.51
N THR A 469 -28.66 22.39 -33.29
CA THR A 469 -29.13 21.95 -31.97
C THR A 469 -27.97 21.58 -31.07
N ASP A 470 -27.00 20.82 -31.58
CA ASP A 470 -25.79 20.44 -30.84
C ASP A 470 -24.88 21.64 -30.59
N ARG A 471 -24.79 22.60 -31.53
CA ARG A 471 -24.09 23.87 -31.32
C ARG A 471 -24.73 24.69 -30.17
N LYS A 472 -26.07 24.78 -30.12
CA LYS A 472 -26.80 25.46 -29.03
C LYS A 472 -26.53 24.77 -27.69
N ARG A 473 -26.80 23.47 -27.63
CA ARG A 473 -26.53 22.57 -26.48
C ARG A 473 -25.09 22.67 -25.97
N PHE A 474 -24.09 22.78 -26.85
CA PHE A 474 -22.69 22.98 -26.45
C PHE A 474 -22.51 24.31 -25.71
N GLN A 475 -23.05 25.42 -26.22
CA GLN A 475 -22.97 26.70 -25.54
C GLN A 475 -23.73 26.71 -24.20
N ASP A 476 -24.90 26.07 -24.15
CA ASP A 476 -25.71 26.02 -22.93
C ASP A 476 -25.09 25.12 -21.86
N ASN A 477 -24.43 24.01 -22.23
CA ASN A 477 -23.62 23.20 -21.32
C ASN A 477 -22.39 23.99 -20.81
N VAL A 478 -21.64 24.69 -21.69
CA VAL A 478 -20.50 25.52 -21.27
C VAL A 478 -20.93 26.66 -20.32
N ARG A 479 -22.09 27.29 -20.58
CA ARG A 479 -22.69 28.29 -19.67
C ARG A 479 -23.08 27.67 -18.32
N SER A 480 -23.74 26.51 -18.34
CA SER A 480 -24.21 25.81 -17.14
C SER A 480 -23.05 25.44 -16.22
N LEU A 481 -21.99 24.81 -16.75
CA LEU A 481 -20.80 24.45 -15.98
C LEU A 481 -20.10 25.67 -15.37
N ARG A 482 -19.93 26.76 -16.15
CA ARG A 482 -19.41 28.04 -15.63
C ARG A 482 -20.29 28.70 -14.55
N SER A 483 -21.54 28.28 -14.41
CA SER A 483 -22.49 28.81 -13.41
C SER A 483 -22.66 27.94 -12.17
N GLN A 484 -21.97 26.79 -12.07
CA GLN A 484 -21.96 25.98 -10.86
C GLN A 484 -21.31 26.76 -9.71
N LYS A 485 -22.10 26.99 -8.65
CA LYS A 485 -21.58 27.42 -7.35
C LYS A 485 -20.78 26.27 -6.72
N PRO A 486 -19.78 26.57 -5.87
CA PRO A 486 -19.21 25.54 -5.00
C PRO A 486 -20.32 24.90 -4.15
N SER A 487 -20.22 23.60 -3.91
CA SER A 487 -21.07 22.87 -2.97
C SER A 487 -20.67 23.19 -1.52
N VAL A 488 -21.59 23.03 -0.57
CA VAL A 488 -21.32 23.22 0.86
C VAL A 488 -20.12 22.36 1.31
N PHE A 489 -20.04 21.12 0.82
CA PHE A 489 -18.88 20.24 1.02
C PHE A 489 -17.56 20.88 0.56
N SER A 490 -17.53 21.45 -0.65
CA SER A 490 -16.33 22.08 -1.23
C SER A 490 -15.94 23.41 -0.59
N GLU A 491 -16.88 24.15 -0.01
CA GLU A 491 -16.57 25.36 0.78
C GLU A 491 -15.94 24.99 2.14
N ARG A 492 -16.42 23.91 2.76
CA ARG A 492 -16.01 23.47 4.11
C ARG A 492 -14.83 22.49 4.15
N THR A 493 -14.34 22.01 3.00
CA THR A 493 -13.31 20.96 2.88
C THR A 493 -12.20 21.33 1.88
N GLU A 494 -10.94 21.08 2.24
CA GLU A 494 -9.80 21.16 1.32
C GLU A 494 -9.77 19.99 0.33
N GLU A 495 -9.63 20.28 -0.95
CA GLU A 495 -9.65 19.30 -2.06
C GLU A 495 -8.67 18.14 -1.84
N ALA A 496 -7.44 18.42 -1.42
CA ALA A 496 -6.44 17.38 -1.14
C ALA A 496 -6.88 16.41 -0.02
N SER A 497 -7.60 16.90 1.01
CA SER A 497 -8.19 16.02 2.03
C SER A 497 -9.33 15.20 1.44
N ALA A 498 -10.23 15.83 0.68
CA ALA A 498 -11.36 15.14 0.06
C ALA A 498 -10.91 14.03 -0.91
N SER A 499 -9.91 14.29 -1.76
CA SER A 499 -9.36 13.28 -2.67
C SER A 499 -8.76 12.10 -1.91
N GLN A 500 -7.97 12.36 -0.85
CA GLN A 500 -7.40 11.30 -0.02
C GLN A 500 -8.48 10.51 0.73
N TYR A 501 -9.52 11.19 1.21
CA TYR A 501 -10.66 10.60 1.91
C TYR A 501 -11.46 9.64 1.00
N PHE A 502 -11.95 10.12 -0.15
CA PHE A 502 -12.71 9.26 -1.06
C PHE A 502 -11.84 8.15 -1.69
N GLN A 503 -10.53 8.39 -1.89
CA GLN A 503 -9.62 7.32 -2.30
C GLN A 503 -9.46 6.25 -1.21
N PHE A 504 -9.42 6.62 0.07
CA PHE A 504 -9.35 5.67 1.19
C PHE A 504 -10.59 4.76 1.24
N TYR A 505 -11.80 5.34 1.21
CA TYR A 505 -13.06 4.58 1.23
C TYR A 505 -13.34 3.78 -0.05
N GLY A 506 -12.72 4.15 -1.17
CA GLY A 506 -12.73 3.40 -2.42
C GLY A 506 -11.97 2.06 -2.41
N TYR A 507 -11.20 1.75 -1.37
CA TYR A 507 -10.53 0.44 -1.24
C TYR A 507 -11.43 -0.61 -0.56
N LEU A 508 -11.66 -1.73 -1.26
CA LEU A 508 -12.39 -2.89 -0.73
C LEU A 508 -11.83 -3.42 0.61
N SER A 509 -10.53 -3.26 0.88
CA SER A 509 -9.93 -3.66 2.16
C SER A 509 -10.40 -2.81 3.34
N GLN A 510 -10.72 -1.52 3.14
CA GLN A 510 -11.27 -0.69 4.22
C GLN A 510 -12.74 -1.01 4.48
N GLN A 511 -13.51 -1.26 3.41
CA GLN A 511 -14.87 -1.79 3.53
C GLN A 511 -14.87 -3.16 4.23
N GLN A 512 -13.90 -4.03 3.94
CA GLN A 512 -13.71 -5.29 4.67
C GLN A 512 -13.40 -5.06 6.15
N ASN A 513 -12.46 -4.17 6.50
CA ASN A 513 -12.15 -3.85 7.90
C ASN A 513 -13.43 -3.40 8.66
N MET A 514 -14.23 -2.53 8.04
CA MET A 514 -15.50 -2.05 8.60
C MET A 514 -16.56 -3.15 8.72
N MET A 515 -16.67 -4.05 7.74
CA MET A 515 -17.65 -5.15 7.76
C MET A 515 -17.22 -6.33 8.66
N GLN A 516 -15.92 -6.46 8.95
CA GLN A 516 -15.39 -7.45 9.91
C GLN A 516 -15.53 -7.01 11.37
N ASP A 517 -15.81 -5.72 11.63
CA ASP A 517 -16.37 -5.30 12.92
C ASP A 517 -17.80 -5.84 13.06
N PHE A 518 -17.89 -7.01 13.70
CA PHE A 518 -19.15 -7.71 13.93
C PHE A 518 -20.06 -6.93 14.88
N ILE A 519 -19.52 -6.20 15.86
CA ILE A 519 -20.30 -5.44 16.83
C ILE A 519 -21.02 -4.29 16.13
N ARG A 520 -20.30 -3.51 15.31
CA ARG A 520 -20.88 -2.53 14.37
C ARG A 520 -21.95 -3.19 13.49
N THR A 521 -21.53 -4.16 12.67
CA THR A 521 -22.34 -4.64 11.54
C THR A 521 -23.61 -5.35 12.00
N SER A 522 -23.53 -6.18 13.06
CA SER A 522 -24.69 -6.87 13.61
C SER A 522 -25.63 -5.96 14.41
N THR A 523 -25.11 -4.90 15.06
CA THR A 523 -25.96 -3.93 15.77
C THR A 523 -26.76 -3.08 14.79
N TYR A 524 -26.15 -2.63 13.68
CA TYR A 524 -26.85 -1.98 12.58
C TYR A 524 -27.93 -2.88 11.97
N GLN A 525 -27.58 -4.13 11.65
CA GLN A 525 -28.54 -5.12 11.14
C GLN A 525 -29.72 -5.30 12.09
N ARG A 526 -29.46 -5.43 13.40
CA ARG A 526 -30.50 -5.60 14.42
C ARG A 526 -31.36 -4.36 14.57
N ALA A 527 -30.78 -3.17 14.63
CA ALA A 527 -31.51 -1.91 14.74
C ALA A 527 -32.54 -1.74 13.62
N ILE A 528 -32.14 -2.09 12.39
CA ILE A 528 -32.99 -2.04 11.19
C ILE A 528 -34.05 -3.16 11.21
N LEU A 529 -33.67 -4.42 11.43
CA LEU A 529 -34.61 -5.56 11.37
C LEU A 529 -35.62 -5.61 12.52
N VAL A 530 -35.22 -5.27 13.75
CA VAL A 530 -36.13 -5.24 14.91
C VAL A 530 -37.17 -4.13 14.77
N ASN A 531 -36.80 -3.01 14.14
CA ASN A 531 -37.70 -1.91 13.84
C ASN A 531 -38.24 -1.98 12.40
N GLY A 532 -38.50 -3.19 11.89
CA GLY A 532 -38.96 -3.40 10.50
C GLY A 532 -40.16 -2.54 10.10
N ILE A 533 -41.06 -2.18 11.03
CA ILE A 533 -42.18 -1.26 10.80
C ILE A 533 -41.78 0.17 10.39
N ASP A 534 -40.56 0.59 10.70
CA ASP A 534 -39.98 1.87 10.24
C ASP A 534 -39.42 1.76 8.81
N PHE A 535 -39.26 0.56 8.26
CA PHE A 535 -38.68 0.30 6.93
C PHE A 535 -39.68 -0.33 5.95
N GLU A 536 -40.67 -1.08 6.42
CA GLU A 536 -41.58 -1.84 5.56
C GLU A 536 -42.40 -0.92 4.64
N ASN A 537 -42.34 -1.19 3.33
CA ASN A 537 -42.93 -0.40 2.26
C ASN A 537 -42.46 1.08 2.17
N LYS A 538 -41.39 1.45 2.88
CA LYS A 538 -40.84 2.82 2.92
C LYS A 538 -39.81 3.11 1.82
N VAL A 539 -39.56 4.40 1.59
CA VAL A 539 -38.43 4.90 0.80
C VAL A 539 -37.30 5.31 1.76
N VAL A 540 -36.10 4.81 1.53
CA VAL A 540 -34.93 4.97 2.41
C VAL A 540 -33.78 5.66 1.66
N LEU A 541 -32.98 6.47 2.36
CA LEU A 541 -31.71 7.03 1.87
C LEU A 541 -30.56 6.47 2.72
N ASP A 542 -29.57 5.85 2.09
CA ASP A 542 -28.34 5.35 2.71
C ASP A 542 -27.18 6.30 2.36
N VAL A 543 -26.68 7.03 3.35
CA VAL A 543 -25.73 8.15 3.19
C VAL A 543 -24.30 7.68 3.42
N GLY A 544 -23.46 7.73 2.37
CA GLY A 544 -22.12 7.16 2.43
C GLY A 544 -22.18 5.63 2.46
N ALA A 545 -22.98 5.06 1.55
CA ALA A 545 -23.40 3.67 1.59
C ALA A 545 -22.23 2.65 1.54
N GLY A 546 -21.04 3.07 1.08
CA GLY A 546 -19.86 2.20 0.98
C GLY A 546 -20.15 1.01 0.07
N SER A 547 -20.01 -0.21 0.61
CA SER A 547 -20.39 -1.45 -0.08
C SER A 547 -21.90 -1.67 -0.27
N GLY A 548 -22.76 -0.79 0.27
CA GLY A 548 -24.22 -0.90 0.28
C GLY A 548 -24.79 -1.78 1.40
N ILE A 549 -23.98 -2.18 2.39
CA ILE A 549 -24.38 -3.16 3.42
C ILE A 549 -25.61 -2.73 4.23
N LEU A 550 -25.77 -1.44 4.54
CA LEU A 550 -26.95 -0.93 5.25
C LEU A 550 -28.19 -0.91 4.35
N SER A 551 -28.04 -0.54 3.08
CA SER A 551 -29.09 -0.67 2.06
C SER A 551 -29.61 -2.10 1.91
N PHE A 552 -28.74 -3.12 2.00
CA PHE A 552 -29.20 -4.52 2.04
C PHE A 552 -30.02 -4.82 3.30
N PHE A 553 -29.64 -4.32 4.48
CA PHE A 553 -30.45 -4.51 5.69
C PHE A 553 -31.82 -3.83 5.60
N ALA A 554 -31.90 -2.62 5.03
CA ALA A 554 -33.17 -1.94 4.77
C ALA A 554 -34.04 -2.70 3.77
N ALA A 555 -33.46 -3.25 2.69
CA ALA A 555 -34.17 -4.09 1.73
C ALA A 555 -34.70 -5.39 2.37
N HIS A 556 -33.93 -6.04 3.26
CA HIS A 556 -34.38 -7.20 4.04
C HIS A 556 -35.50 -6.84 5.04
N ALA A 557 -35.49 -5.62 5.60
CA ALA A 557 -36.57 -5.09 6.45
C ALA A 557 -37.82 -4.66 5.67
N GLY A 558 -37.90 -4.97 4.36
CA GLY A 558 -39.10 -4.72 3.55
C GLY A 558 -39.16 -3.33 2.91
N ALA A 559 -38.06 -2.58 2.85
CA ALA A 559 -38.03 -1.30 2.13
C ALA A 559 -38.53 -1.46 0.69
N LYS A 560 -39.43 -0.55 0.29
CA LYS A 560 -39.96 -0.43 -1.08
C LYS A 560 -38.87 0.03 -2.04
N LYS A 561 -38.01 0.93 -1.57
CA LYS A 561 -36.90 1.51 -2.32
C LYS A 561 -35.82 2.02 -1.37
N VAL A 562 -34.55 1.89 -1.77
CA VAL A 562 -33.39 2.47 -1.10
C VAL A 562 -32.55 3.25 -2.11
N TYR A 563 -32.31 4.52 -1.87
CA TYR A 563 -31.32 5.32 -2.58
C TYR A 563 -29.98 5.19 -1.85
N ALA A 564 -29.00 4.53 -2.46
CA ALA A 564 -27.70 4.27 -1.86
C ALA A 564 -26.68 5.27 -2.43
N VAL A 565 -26.34 6.31 -1.66
CA VAL A 565 -25.47 7.40 -2.13
C VAL A 565 -24.04 7.16 -1.67
N GLU A 566 -23.12 7.09 -2.63
CA GLU A 566 -21.70 6.86 -2.39
C GLU A 566 -20.83 7.75 -3.29
N ALA A 567 -19.86 8.44 -2.69
CA ALA A 567 -19.06 9.46 -3.38
C ALA A 567 -17.71 8.94 -3.92
N SER A 568 -17.23 7.80 -3.40
CA SER A 568 -16.05 7.11 -3.89
C SER A 568 -16.37 6.13 -5.03
N SER A 569 -15.32 5.52 -5.62
CA SER A 569 -15.46 4.42 -6.58
C SER A 569 -16.16 3.18 -6.01
N MET A 570 -16.39 3.10 -4.69
CA MET A 570 -17.13 1.98 -4.08
C MET A 570 -18.58 1.88 -4.59
N ALA A 571 -19.15 2.96 -5.11
CA ALA A 571 -20.46 2.96 -5.78
C ALA A 571 -20.56 1.88 -6.88
N GLU A 572 -19.50 1.66 -7.66
CA GLU A 572 -19.46 0.61 -8.71
C GLU A 572 -19.57 -0.80 -8.11
N HIS A 573 -18.95 -1.02 -6.95
CA HIS A 573 -19.00 -2.29 -6.24
C HIS A 573 -20.34 -2.51 -5.52
N ALA A 574 -20.92 -1.47 -4.91
CA ALA A 574 -22.28 -1.52 -4.35
C ALA A 574 -23.33 -1.81 -5.43
N ALA A 575 -23.24 -1.17 -6.60
CA ALA A 575 -24.13 -1.43 -7.74
C ALA A 575 -23.97 -2.85 -8.28
N THR A 576 -22.74 -3.38 -8.30
CA THR A 576 -22.46 -4.78 -8.64
C THR A 576 -23.11 -5.72 -7.63
N LEU A 577 -22.94 -5.50 -6.32
CA LEU A 577 -23.55 -6.31 -5.28
C LEU A 577 -25.09 -6.27 -5.36
N ALA A 578 -25.69 -5.11 -5.59
CA ALA A 578 -27.15 -4.97 -5.70
C ALA A 578 -27.72 -5.76 -6.89
N ARG A 579 -26.98 -5.80 -8.01
CA ARG A 579 -27.32 -6.56 -9.22
C ARG A 579 -27.16 -8.07 -9.01
N GLU A 580 -26.03 -8.54 -8.47
CA GLU A 580 -25.80 -9.99 -8.27
C GLU A 580 -26.73 -10.59 -7.20
N ASN A 581 -27.06 -9.83 -6.15
CA ASN A 581 -28.05 -10.23 -5.13
C ASN A 581 -29.51 -10.02 -5.59
N ARG A 582 -29.75 -9.57 -6.83
CA ARG A 582 -31.09 -9.37 -7.42
C ARG A 582 -31.99 -8.40 -6.64
N MET A 583 -31.39 -7.34 -6.10
CA MET A 583 -32.08 -6.27 -5.37
C MET A 583 -31.99 -4.89 -6.08
N ASN A 584 -31.46 -4.85 -7.31
CA ASN A 584 -31.32 -3.61 -8.10
C ASN A 584 -32.67 -3.02 -8.60
N ASP A 585 -33.79 -3.69 -8.32
CA ASP A 585 -35.15 -3.19 -8.45
C ASP A 585 -35.55 -2.26 -7.29
N ARG A 586 -34.93 -2.44 -6.11
CA ARG A 586 -35.17 -1.65 -4.89
C ARG A 586 -34.01 -0.76 -4.50
N ILE A 587 -32.79 -1.27 -4.57
CA ILE A 587 -31.55 -0.56 -4.22
C ILE A 587 -31.04 0.15 -5.47
N HIS A 588 -31.15 1.47 -5.50
CA HIS A 588 -30.65 2.32 -6.57
C HIS A 588 -29.39 3.04 -6.08
N VAL A 589 -28.23 2.64 -6.58
CA VAL A 589 -26.96 3.26 -6.22
C VAL A 589 -26.76 4.55 -7.03
N ILE A 590 -26.44 5.63 -6.34
CA ILE A 590 -26.17 6.96 -6.91
C ILE A 590 -24.73 7.33 -6.57
N SER A 591 -23.91 7.56 -7.60
CA SER A 591 -22.53 8.03 -7.41
C SER A 591 -22.51 9.55 -7.29
N GLY A 592 -22.01 10.08 -6.18
CA GLY A 592 -21.90 11.52 -5.93
C GLY A 592 -21.92 11.91 -4.45
N LYS A 593 -21.71 13.20 -4.15
CA LYS A 593 -21.82 13.75 -2.79
C LYS A 593 -23.26 14.20 -2.51
N ILE A 594 -23.74 14.02 -1.28
CA ILE A 594 -25.07 14.45 -0.81
C ILE A 594 -25.31 15.95 -1.04
N GLU A 595 -24.26 16.76 -0.93
CA GLU A 595 -24.28 18.21 -1.13
C GLU A 595 -24.33 18.63 -2.62
N GLU A 596 -24.23 17.68 -3.56
CA GLU A 596 -24.06 17.90 -5.00
C GLU A 596 -25.07 17.16 -5.89
N ILE A 597 -25.77 16.14 -5.37
CA ILE A 597 -26.82 15.40 -6.08
C ILE A 597 -28.23 15.90 -5.72
N ASP A 598 -29.20 15.51 -6.55
CA ASP A 598 -30.63 15.52 -6.26
C ASP A 598 -31.19 14.08 -6.30
N ILE A 599 -32.16 13.77 -5.44
CA ILE A 599 -32.96 12.53 -5.49
C ILE A 599 -34.43 12.87 -5.85
N PRO A 600 -35.18 11.98 -6.53
CA PRO A 600 -36.43 12.36 -7.20
C PRO A 600 -37.69 12.30 -6.32
N GLU A 601 -37.59 11.84 -5.08
CA GLU A 601 -38.71 11.79 -4.11
C GLU A 601 -38.16 11.87 -2.67
N ASP A 602 -38.93 12.47 -1.74
CA ASP A 602 -38.58 12.53 -0.33
C ASP A 602 -38.59 11.13 0.32
N VAL A 603 -37.77 10.95 1.36
CA VAL A 603 -37.56 9.67 2.05
C VAL A 603 -38.22 9.63 3.42
N ASP A 604 -38.65 8.43 3.82
CA ASP A 604 -39.24 8.16 5.14
C ASP A 604 -38.15 7.88 6.19
N VAL A 605 -36.99 7.35 5.78
CA VAL A 605 -35.87 7.07 6.68
C VAL A 605 -34.54 7.45 6.02
N ILE A 606 -33.65 8.08 6.77
CA ILE A 606 -32.22 8.21 6.45
C ILE A 606 -31.44 7.26 7.34
N ILE A 607 -30.62 6.39 6.74
CA ILE A 607 -29.64 5.53 7.42
C ILE A 607 -28.22 5.97 7.04
N SER A 608 -27.28 5.84 7.97
CA SER A 608 -25.86 6.05 7.69
C SER A 608 -24.99 5.42 8.78
N GLU A 609 -23.71 5.24 8.49
CA GLU A 609 -22.66 5.12 9.50
C GLU A 609 -21.69 6.31 9.33
N PRO A 610 -21.93 7.43 10.04
CA PRO A 610 -21.16 8.66 9.92
C PRO A 610 -20.17 8.92 11.08
N MET A 611 -19.91 7.93 11.95
CA MET A 611 -19.17 8.14 13.20
C MET A 611 -17.65 8.04 13.02
N GLY A 612 -16.94 9.12 13.34
CA GLY A 612 -15.48 9.10 13.44
C GLY A 612 -14.96 8.82 14.85
N TYR A 613 -13.64 8.85 15.01
CA TYR A 613 -13.00 8.98 16.35
C TYR A 613 -13.59 10.17 17.13
N MET A 614 -13.80 10.00 18.44
CA MET A 614 -14.53 10.95 19.29
C MET A 614 -15.92 11.35 18.73
N LEU A 615 -16.62 10.42 18.07
CA LEU A 615 -17.89 10.61 17.34
C LEU A 615 -17.79 11.53 16.10
N PHE A 616 -17.07 12.65 16.20
CA PHE A 616 -17.12 13.77 15.26
C PHE A 616 -16.01 13.80 14.19
N ASN A 617 -14.93 13.01 14.29
CA ASN A 617 -13.86 13.04 13.29
C ASN A 617 -14.39 12.77 11.86
N GLU A 618 -13.64 13.17 10.84
CA GLU A 618 -13.99 13.01 9.42
C GLU A 618 -15.14 13.91 8.94
N ARG A 619 -15.88 14.56 9.85
CA ARG A 619 -16.96 15.53 9.57
C ARG A 619 -18.09 14.96 8.68
N MET A 620 -18.26 13.64 8.68
CA MET A 620 -19.32 12.96 7.93
C MET A 620 -20.71 13.17 8.55
N LEU A 621 -20.79 13.42 9.86
CA LEU A 621 -22.03 13.84 10.53
C LEU A 621 -22.65 15.12 9.95
N GLU A 622 -21.84 16.05 9.42
CA GLU A 622 -22.34 17.25 8.73
C GLU A 622 -23.07 16.87 7.42
N THR A 623 -22.49 15.94 6.64
CA THR A 623 -23.11 15.38 5.43
C THR A 623 -24.38 14.58 5.75
N PHE A 624 -24.40 13.86 6.88
CA PHE A 624 -25.57 13.13 7.37
C PHE A 624 -26.72 14.07 7.78
N LEU A 625 -26.44 15.16 8.48
CA LEU A 625 -27.44 16.20 8.80
C LEU A 625 -27.90 16.95 7.53
N HIS A 626 -27.01 17.19 6.57
CA HIS A 626 -27.35 17.81 5.29
C HIS A 626 -28.32 16.96 4.46
N ALA A 627 -28.24 15.63 4.55
CA ALA A 627 -29.16 14.70 3.87
C ALA A 627 -30.63 14.89 4.31
N LYS A 628 -30.89 15.47 5.49
CA LYS A 628 -32.25 15.74 5.98
C LYS A 628 -33.07 16.72 5.12
N LYS A 629 -32.45 17.38 4.13
CA LYS A 629 -33.16 18.17 3.11
C LYS A 629 -34.17 17.37 2.27
N TRP A 630 -34.10 16.04 2.28
CA TRP A 630 -35.09 15.13 1.67
C TRP A 630 -35.88 14.29 2.68
N LEU A 631 -35.73 14.54 3.99
CA LEU A 631 -36.45 13.80 5.02
C LEU A 631 -37.88 14.35 5.15
N LYS A 632 -38.88 13.47 5.12
CA LYS A 632 -40.27 13.84 5.42
C LYS A 632 -40.39 14.36 6.86
N PRO A 633 -41.38 15.23 7.19
CA PRO A 633 -41.52 15.79 8.54
C PRO A 633 -41.60 14.76 9.67
N GLU A 634 -42.27 13.63 9.43
CA GLU A 634 -42.38 12.48 10.36
C GLU A 634 -41.37 11.35 10.02
N GLY A 635 -40.36 11.65 9.20
CA GLY A 635 -39.33 10.69 8.80
C GLY A 635 -38.26 10.49 9.87
N LYS A 636 -37.59 9.34 9.86
CA LYS A 636 -36.59 8.97 10.88
C LYS A 636 -35.14 9.07 10.42
N VAL A 637 -34.25 9.27 11.38
CA VAL A 637 -32.79 9.28 11.18
C VAL A 637 -32.16 8.17 12.06
N PHE A 638 -31.37 7.29 11.45
CA PHE A 638 -30.71 6.14 12.08
C PHE A 638 -29.18 6.17 11.81
N PRO A 639 -28.31 6.33 12.82
CA PRO A 639 -28.62 6.55 14.25
C PRO A 639 -29.37 7.85 14.49
N THR A 640 -30.16 7.89 15.57
CA THR A 640 -31.03 9.04 15.90
C THR A 640 -30.35 10.00 16.86
N ARG A 641 -29.55 9.50 17.80
CA ARG A 641 -28.77 10.30 18.77
C ARG A 641 -27.37 9.73 18.93
N GLY A 642 -26.38 10.60 19.13
CA GLY A 642 -25.04 10.24 19.55
C GLY A 642 -24.66 10.92 20.86
N ASP A 643 -24.01 10.18 21.75
CA ASP A 643 -23.57 10.62 23.07
C ASP A 643 -22.06 10.49 23.16
N LEU A 644 -21.32 11.61 23.20
CA LEU A 644 -19.90 11.63 23.50
C LEU A 644 -19.69 11.65 25.02
N HIS A 645 -19.04 10.63 25.55
CA HIS A 645 -18.64 10.53 26.95
C HIS A 645 -17.20 11.02 27.14
N VAL A 646 -16.95 11.71 28.26
CA VAL A 646 -15.66 12.32 28.61
C VAL A 646 -15.34 12.03 30.08
N ALA A 647 -14.18 11.47 30.41
CA ALA A 647 -13.76 11.21 31.79
C ALA A 647 -12.27 11.52 32.05
N PRO A 648 -11.88 12.06 33.23
CA PRO A 648 -10.47 12.25 33.58
C PRO A 648 -9.79 10.93 33.93
N PHE A 649 -8.57 10.70 33.42
CA PHE A 649 -7.84 9.46 33.66
C PHE A 649 -6.43 9.63 34.22
N THR A 650 -5.91 8.57 34.84
CA THR A 650 -4.50 8.44 35.23
C THR A 650 -3.80 7.33 34.44
N ASP A 651 -2.76 7.68 33.68
CA ASP A 651 -1.87 6.70 33.02
C ASP A 651 -0.47 7.31 32.86
N ASP A 652 0.34 7.14 33.91
CA ASP A 652 1.74 7.57 33.95
C ASP A 652 2.57 6.87 32.87
N SER A 653 2.22 5.63 32.50
CA SER A 653 2.94 4.87 31.47
C SER A 653 2.75 5.47 30.08
N LEU A 654 1.53 5.86 29.73
CA LEU A 654 1.21 6.55 28.47
C LEU A 654 1.85 7.95 28.41
N TYR A 655 1.78 8.71 29.51
CA TYR A 655 2.38 10.04 29.58
C TYR A 655 3.91 9.98 29.42
N THR A 656 4.55 9.07 30.17
CA THR A 656 5.99 8.82 30.10
C THR A 656 6.43 8.31 28.72
N GLU A 657 5.59 7.54 28.01
CA GLU A 657 5.87 7.10 26.64
C GLU A 657 5.96 8.28 25.67
N GLN A 658 5.00 9.23 25.68
CA GLN A 658 5.05 10.40 24.79
C GLN A 658 6.19 11.35 25.16
N PHE A 659 6.42 11.55 26.46
CA PHE A 659 7.56 12.32 26.97
C PHE A 659 8.91 11.73 26.52
N ASN A 660 9.04 10.40 26.51
CA ASN A 660 10.26 9.72 26.05
C ASN A 660 10.46 9.80 24.52
N LYS A 661 9.38 9.84 23.72
CA LYS A 661 9.49 10.15 22.28
C LYS A 661 10.02 11.56 22.06
N ALA A 662 9.54 12.56 22.82
CA ALA A 662 10.07 13.93 22.77
C ALA A 662 11.56 13.99 23.19
N ASN A 663 11.97 13.18 24.18
CA ASN A 663 13.36 13.14 24.64
C ASN A 663 14.36 12.55 23.63
N PHE A 664 13.93 11.92 22.52
CA PHE A 664 14.83 11.63 21.39
C PHE A 664 15.53 12.89 20.87
N TRP A 665 14.82 14.03 20.89
CA TRP A 665 15.36 15.32 20.45
C TRP A 665 16.25 15.99 21.50
N TYR A 666 16.34 15.46 22.73
CA TYR A 666 17.21 15.97 23.78
C TYR A 666 18.61 15.33 23.72
N GLN A 667 19.24 15.39 22.54
CA GLN A 667 20.57 14.85 22.27
C GLN A 667 21.52 15.95 21.79
N GLN A 668 22.55 16.25 22.59
CA GLN A 668 23.58 17.26 22.30
C GLN A 668 24.57 16.84 21.20
N SER A 669 24.55 15.58 20.76
CA SER A 669 25.52 15.06 19.78
C SER A 669 25.00 13.85 18.99
N PHE A 670 23.78 13.94 18.47
CA PHE A 670 23.26 12.93 17.54
C PHE A 670 24.07 12.96 16.24
N HIS A 671 24.95 11.97 16.04
CA HIS A 671 25.96 11.97 14.97
C HIS A 671 26.81 13.25 14.89
N GLY A 672 27.08 13.91 16.04
CA GLY A 672 27.82 15.17 16.10
C GLY A 672 26.97 16.44 15.97
N ILE A 673 25.64 16.32 15.87
CA ILE A 673 24.70 17.44 15.75
C ILE A 673 23.90 17.57 17.06
N ASP A 674 23.72 18.80 17.56
CA ASP A 674 22.81 19.09 18.67
C ASP A 674 21.36 19.21 18.16
N LEU A 675 20.46 18.40 18.72
CA LEU A 675 19.03 18.40 18.41
C LEU A 675 18.18 19.16 19.44
N CYS A 676 18.76 19.62 20.56
CA CYS A 676 18.00 20.05 21.73
C CYS A 676 17.10 21.27 21.48
N SER A 677 17.42 22.08 20.47
CA SER A 677 16.60 23.20 19.99
C SER A 677 15.21 22.79 19.45
N LEU A 678 15.04 21.54 19.02
CA LEU A 678 13.77 21.00 18.51
C LEU A 678 12.93 20.29 19.58
N ARG A 679 13.46 20.11 20.80
CA ARG A 679 12.79 19.33 21.86
C ARG A 679 11.40 19.87 22.21
N GLU A 680 11.23 21.18 22.39
CA GLU A 680 9.92 21.74 22.74
C GLU A 680 8.92 21.67 21.58
N ALA A 681 9.38 21.76 20.33
CA ALA A 681 8.53 21.56 19.16
C ALA A 681 8.07 20.10 19.04
N ALA A 682 8.95 19.13 19.30
CA ALA A 682 8.60 17.71 19.34
C ALA A 682 7.71 17.35 20.54
N MET A 683 7.95 17.97 21.71
CA MET A 683 7.08 17.84 22.88
C MET A 683 5.67 18.34 22.56
N GLU A 684 5.56 19.47 21.88
CA GLU A 684 4.28 19.97 21.40
C GLU A 684 3.65 19.03 20.37
N GLU A 685 4.40 18.57 19.35
CA GLU A 685 3.89 17.64 18.34
C GLU A 685 3.30 16.37 18.96
N TYR A 686 4.03 15.65 19.83
CA TYR A 686 3.55 14.41 20.44
C TYR A 686 2.36 14.64 21.39
N PHE A 687 2.36 15.71 22.18
CA PHE A 687 1.23 16.03 23.07
C PHE A 687 0.01 16.64 22.34
N ARG A 688 0.15 17.02 21.05
CA ARG A 688 -0.96 17.38 20.17
C ARG A 688 -1.65 16.18 19.51
N GLN A 689 -1.14 14.95 19.67
CA GLN A 689 -1.76 13.74 19.09
C GLN A 689 -2.77 13.11 20.05
N PRO A 690 -4.06 12.95 19.67
CA PRO A 690 -4.97 12.06 20.38
C PRO A 690 -4.50 10.60 20.26
N ILE A 691 -4.51 9.87 21.36
CA ILE A 691 -4.08 8.48 21.41
C ILE A 691 -5.29 7.59 21.14
N VAL A 692 -5.22 6.71 20.12
CA VAL A 692 -6.27 5.74 19.79
C VAL A 692 -5.82 4.36 20.27
N ASP A 693 -6.35 3.94 21.41
CA ASP A 693 -6.17 2.61 22.00
C ASP A 693 -7.36 2.25 22.92
N THR A 694 -7.25 1.13 23.61
CA THR A 694 -8.24 0.71 24.62
C THR A 694 -7.57 0.57 25.99
N PHE A 695 -8.34 0.76 27.05
CA PHE A 695 -7.85 0.86 28.41
C PHE A 695 -8.83 0.26 29.43
N ASP A 696 -8.31 -0.13 30.59
CA ASP A 696 -9.14 -0.61 31.69
C ASP A 696 -9.89 0.56 32.34
N VAL A 697 -11.22 0.47 32.45
CA VAL A 697 -12.08 1.55 32.97
C VAL A 697 -11.67 2.06 34.36
N ARG A 698 -10.94 1.26 35.15
CA ARG A 698 -10.43 1.65 36.48
C ARG A 698 -9.38 2.78 36.44
N ILE A 699 -8.88 3.19 35.27
CA ILE A 699 -8.03 4.39 35.18
C ILE A 699 -8.82 5.71 35.25
N CYS A 700 -10.16 5.67 35.13
CA CYS A 700 -11.02 6.85 35.18
C CYS A 700 -11.24 7.31 36.63
N LEU A 701 -10.79 8.51 36.95
CA LEU A 701 -10.83 9.10 38.31
C LEU A 701 -12.20 9.68 38.69
N ALA A 702 -13.14 9.75 37.75
CA ALA A 702 -14.52 10.18 37.95
C ALA A 702 -15.46 9.51 36.93
N LYS A 703 -16.77 9.62 37.16
CA LYS A 703 -17.80 9.27 36.15
C LYS A 703 -17.62 10.11 34.89
N SER A 704 -18.09 9.61 33.75
CA SER A 704 -18.08 10.39 32.51
C SER A 704 -19.12 11.52 32.52
N VAL A 705 -18.73 12.72 32.12
CA VAL A 705 -19.65 13.74 31.61
C VAL A 705 -20.10 13.31 30.21
N LYS A 706 -21.37 13.56 29.86
CA LYS A 706 -21.97 13.17 28.59
C LYS A 706 -22.41 14.40 27.81
N HIS A 707 -22.06 14.46 26.52
CA HIS A 707 -22.54 15.46 25.56
C HIS A 707 -23.39 14.78 24.49
N SER A 708 -24.67 15.12 24.42
CA SER A 708 -25.65 14.49 23.53
C SER A 708 -25.96 15.36 22.32
N VAL A 709 -25.91 14.77 21.12
CA VAL A 709 -26.41 15.35 19.87
C VAL A 709 -27.57 14.51 19.36
N ASP A 710 -28.75 15.12 19.24
CA ASP A 710 -29.90 14.52 18.57
C ASP A 710 -29.83 14.81 17.06
N PHE A 711 -29.57 13.79 16.25
CA PHE A 711 -29.45 13.92 14.81
C PHE A 711 -30.79 14.15 14.13
N GLN A 712 -31.92 13.86 14.79
CA GLN A 712 -33.25 14.21 14.28
C GLN A 712 -33.41 15.74 14.22
N THR A 713 -33.03 16.47 15.27
CA THR A 713 -33.22 17.93 15.37
C THR A 713 -32.01 18.80 15.02
N ALA A 714 -30.77 18.34 15.21
CA ALA A 714 -29.56 19.15 14.99
C ALA A 714 -29.36 19.64 13.55
N SER A 715 -28.63 20.75 13.39
CA SER A 715 -28.24 21.37 12.11
C SER A 715 -26.76 21.13 11.78
N GLU A 716 -26.40 21.24 10.49
CA GLU A 716 -25.00 21.16 10.03
C GLU A 716 -24.10 22.17 10.77
N THR A 717 -24.64 23.35 11.07
CA THR A 717 -23.93 24.44 11.79
C THR A 717 -23.63 24.17 13.25
N ASP A 718 -24.40 23.32 13.93
CA ASP A 718 -24.18 23.02 15.36
C ASP A 718 -22.89 22.21 15.58
N LEU A 719 -22.48 21.45 14.57
CA LEU A 719 -21.26 20.65 14.60
C LEU A 719 -19.99 21.51 14.38
N HIS A 720 -20.08 22.66 13.73
CA HIS A 720 -18.90 23.50 13.44
C HIS A 720 -18.11 23.95 14.68
N ARG A 721 -18.78 24.07 15.84
CA ARG A 721 -18.16 24.48 17.11
C ARG A 721 -18.90 23.85 18.29
N ILE A 722 -18.31 22.81 18.88
CA ILE A 722 -18.88 22.06 20.00
C ILE A 722 -18.14 22.45 21.28
N ASP A 723 -18.81 23.13 22.22
CA ASP A 723 -18.27 23.56 23.52
C ASP A 723 -18.92 22.71 24.63
N ILE A 724 -18.15 21.77 25.20
CA ILE A 724 -18.60 20.78 26.18
C ILE A 724 -18.14 21.24 27.57
N PRO A 725 -19.00 21.79 28.44
CA PRO A 725 -18.63 22.10 29.82
C PRO A 725 -18.34 20.81 30.60
N LEU A 726 -17.35 20.85 31.49
CA LEU A 726 -16.93 19.72 32.31
C LEU A 726 -17.05 20.04 33.79
N GLU A 727 -17.67 19.13 34.53
CA GLU A 727 -17.70 19.13 35.98
C GLU A 727 -17.55 17.69 36.49
N PHE A 728 -16.42 17.40 37.15
CA PHE A 728 -16.10 16.07 37.66
C PHE A 728 -15.91 16.10 39.18
N HIS A 729 -16.76 15.36 39.89
CA HIS A 729 -16.53 15.00 41.27
C HIS A 729 -15.60 13.79 41.30
N LEU A 730 -14.36 13.99 41.77
CA LEU A 730 -13.33 12.94 41.76
C LEU A 730 -13.63 11.85 42.79
N LEU A 731 -13.66 10.59 42.34
CA LEU A 731 -13.90 9.42 43.18
C LEU A 731 -12.61 8.96 43.87
N GLU A 732 -11.47 9.13 43.19
CA GLU A 732 -10.15 8.72 43.69
C GLU A 732 -9.14 9.89 43.71
N SER A 733 -8.05 9.71 44.45
CA SER A 733 -6.95 10.69 44.50
C SER A 733 -5.83 10.29 43.56
N GLY A 734 -5.38 11.17 42.67
CA GLY A 734 -4.36 10.81 41.70
C GLY A 734 -3.91 11.95 40.79
N THR A 735 -3.01 11.62 39.87
CA THR A 735 -2.54 12.51 38.81
C THR A 735 -3.42 12.35 37.58
N ILE A 736 -4.20 13.38 37.27
CA ILE A 736 -4.97 13.47 36.03
C ILE A 736 -3.99 13.73 34.89
N HIS A 737 -3.81 12.74 34.02
CA HIS A 737 -2.90 12.79 32.87
C HIS A 737 -3.58 13.29 31.59
N GLY A 738 -4.90 13.19 31.51
CA GLY A 738 -5.68 13.56 30.34
C GLY A 738 -7.19 13.35 30.51
N LEU A 739 -7.91 13.53 29.41
CA LEU A 739 -9.31 13.14 29.26
C LEU A 739 -9.43 11.96 28.29
N ALA A 740 -10.22 10.96 28.68
CA ALA A 740 -10.57 9.81 27.88
C ALA A 740 -11.98 10.00 27.29
N PHE A 741 -12.17 9.52 26.07
CA PHE A 741 -13.34 9.74 25.24
C PHE A 741 -13.80 8.43 24.60
N TRP A 742 -15.11 8.21 24.62
CA TRP A 742 -15.81 7.16 23.88
C TRP A 742 -17.20 7.67 23.54
N PHE A 743 -17.93 6.98 22.66
CA PHE A 743 -19.29 7.37 22.29
C PHE A 743 -20.26 6.20 22.24
N ASP A 744 -21.52 6.50 22.53
CA ASP A 744 -22.66 5.62 22.29
C ASP A 744 -23.54 6.25 21.18
N VAL A 745 -24.17 5.45 20.33
CA VAL A 745 -25.23 5.91 19.41
C VAL A 745 -26.50 5.07 19.57
N ALA A 746 -27.64 5.75 19.53
CA ALA A 746 -28.96 5.17 19.73
C ALA A 746 -29.79 5.18 18.44
N PHE A 747 -30.40 4.05 18.12
CA PHE A 747 -31.38 3.88 17.05
C PHE A 747 -32.77 3.88 17.68
N LEU A 748 -33.48 5.01 17.66
CA LEU A 748 -34.76 5.20 18.35
C LEU A 748 -35.93 4.79 17.45
N GLY A 749 -36.00 3.48 17.18
CA GLY A 749 -37.04 2.89 16.35
C GLY A 749 -38.39 2.75 17.04
N SER A 750 -39.45 2.49 16.26
CA SER A 750 -40.84 2.46 16.75
C SER A 750 -41.17 1.19 17.54
N SER A 751 -40.37 0.14 17.41
CA SER A 751 -40.52 -1.11 18.17
C SER A 751 -39.59 -1.15 19.38
N GLN A 752 -38.33 -0.76 19.22
CA GLN A 752 -37.31 -0.85 20.27
C GLN A 752 -36.11 0.08 20.01
N SER A 753 -35.68 0.78 21.07
CA SER A 753 -34.38 1.46 21.11
C SER A 753 -33.24 0.44 21.13
N ILE A 754 -32.31 0.54 20.17
CA ILE A 754 -31.09 -0.28 20.11
C ILE A 754 -29.87 0.64 20.26
N TRP A 755 -28.85 0.19 20.98
CA TRP A 755 -27.62 0.96 21.22
C TRP A 755 -26.38 0.27 20.65
N LEU A 756 -25.55 1.04 19.95
CA LEU A 756 -24.15 0.71 19.65
C LEU A 756 -23.28 1.53 20.62
N SER A 757 -22.39 0.87 21.35
CA SER A 757 -21.47 1.54 22.29
C SER A 757 -20.03 1.29 21.91
N THR A 758 -19.17 2.26 22.19
CA THR A 758 -17.70 2.15 22.11
C THR A 758 -17.04 2.30 23.49
N ALA A 759 -17.80 2.14 24.58
CA ALA A 759 -17.31 2.29 25.95
C ALA A 759 -16.18 1.29 26.30
N PRO A 760 -15.23 1.66 27.18
CA PRO A 760 -14.16 0.76 27.64
C PRO A 760 -14.67 -0.42 28.51
N THR A 761 -15.97 -0.44 28.84
CA THR A 761 -16.68 -1.54 29.51
C THR A 761 -17.31 -2.53 28.54
N GLU A 762 -17.41 -2.20 27.26
CA GLU A 762 -18.15 -2.92 26.23
C GLU A 762 -17.22 -3.67 25.24
N PRO A 763 -17.76 -4.55 24.38
CA PRO A 763 -17.01 -5.20 23.31
C PRO A 763 -16.18 -4.23 22.45
N LEU A 764 -14.90 -4.56 22.22
CA LEU A 764 -14.00 -3.70 21.46
C LEU A 764 -14.43 -3.60 19.98
N THR A 765 -14.58 -2.36 19.51
CA THR A 765 -14.88 -1.99 18.12
C THR A 765 -13.65 -1.38 17.43
N HIS A 766 -13.68 -1.25 16.11
CA HIS A 766 -12.58 -0.64 15.33
C HIS A 766 -12.35 0.87 15.60
N TRP A 767 -13.28 1.55 16.29
CA TRP A 767 -13.09 2.92 16.77
C TRP A 767 -12.18 3.01 18.01
N TYR A 768 -12.02 1.91 18.76
CA TYR A 768 -11.36 1.87 20.08
C TYR A 768 -11.95 2.95 21.02
N GLN A 769 -11.12 3.49 21.91
CA GLN A 769 -11.40 4.73 22.63
C GLN A 769 -10.30 5.76 22.29
N VAL A 770 -10.51 7.03 22.66
CA VAL A 770 -9.55 8.11 22.39
C VAL A 770 -9.10 8.74 23.70
N ARG A 771 -7.80 8.93 23.89
CA ARG A 771 -7.21 9.56 25.08
C ARG A 771 -6.39 10.78 24.71
N CYS A 772 -6.76 11.94 25.22
CA CYS A 772 -6.10 13.21 24.96
C CYS A 772 -5.35 13.66 26.21
N LEU A 773 -4.01 13.71 26.14
CA LEU A 773 -3.15 14.08 27.26
C LEU A 773 -3.20 15.59 27.56
N LEU A 774 -2.87 15.95 28.80
CA LEU A 774 -2.50 17.31 29.19
C LEU A 774 -0.99 17.51 29.00
N ARG A 775 -0.54 18.69 28.57
CA ARG A 775 0.91 19.03 28.53
C ARG A 775 1.54 19.01 29.94
N THR A 776 0.76 19.43 30.93
CA THR A 776 1.11 19.36 32.37
C THR A 776 0.05 18.57 33.13
N PRO A 777 0.35 17.38 33.68
CA PRO A 777 -0.59 16.62 34.49
C PRO A 777 -1.02 17.37 35.76
N VAL A 778 -2.20 17.05 36.27
CA VAL A 778 -2.86 17.78 37.37
C VAL A 778 -3.13 16.81 38.52
N PHE A 779 -2.48 17.02 39.67
CA PHE A 779 -2.78 16.23 40.87
C PHE A 779 -4.04 16.77 41.57
N ALA A 780 -4.95 15.87 41.93
CA ALA A 780 -6.16 16.19 42.68
C ALA A 780 -6.56 15.04 43.62
N LYS A 781 -7.35 15.35 44.65
CA LYS A 781 -7.81 14.40 45.67
C LYS A 781 -9.25 13.96 45.43
N ALA A 782 -9.59 12.78 45.92
CA ALA A 782 -10.97 12.31 46.03
C ALA A 782 -11.84 13.36 46.75
N GLY A 783 -13.05 13.58 46.26
CA GLY A 783 -13.98 14.61 46.74
C GLY A 783 -13.66 16.03 46.28
N GLN A 784 -12.55 16.29 45.56
CA GLN A 784 -12.35 17.59 44.90
C GLN A 784 -13.14 17.68 43.58
N LEU A 785 -13.52 18.91 43.25
CA LEU A 785 -14.20 19.25 42.01
C LEU A 785 -13.17 19.68 40.95
N LEU A 786 -13.17 18.98 39.82
CA LEU A 786 -12.39 19.31 38.62
C LEU A 786 -13.34 19.90 37.58
N THR A 787 -13.21 21.19 37.31
CA THR A 787 -14.03 21.94 36.34
C THR A 787 -13.27 22.18 35.04
N GLY A 788 -13.97 22.51 33.97
CA GLY A 788 -13.34 22.87 32.72
C GLY A 788 -14.24 22.85 31.49
N ARG A 789 -13.63 22.63 30.32
CA ARG A 789 -14.33 22.30 29.08
C ARG A 789 -13.48 21.49 28.10
N VAL A 790 -14.16 20.83 27.16
CA VAL A 790 -13.60 20.43 25.86
C VAL A 790 -14.23 21.31 24.78
N LEU A 791 -13.41 21.95 23.97
CA LEU A 791 -13.86 22.71 22.81
C LEU A 791 -13.35 22.05 21.54
N LEU A 792 -14.26 21.61 20.66
CA LEU A 792 -13.94 21.12 19.33
C LEU A 792 -14.31 22.21 18.31
N VAL A 793 -13.38 22.57 17.43
CA VAL A 793 -13.62 23.51 16.31
C VAL A 793 -13.34 22.81 14.99
N ALA A 794 -14.31 22.82 14.09
CA ALA A 794 -14.20 22.15 12.79
C ALA A 794 -13.14 22.81 11.90
N ASN A 795 -12.22 22.00 11.35
CA ASN A 795 -11.16 22.43 10.45
C ASN A 795 -11.36 21.89 9.02
N LYS A 796 -10.73 22.54 8.04
CA LYS A 796 -10.89 22.23 6.59
C LYS A 796 -10.30 20.88 6.17
N ARG A 797 -9.52 20.23 7.02
CA ARG A 797 -8.90 18.91 6.76
C ARG A 797 -9.82 17.76 7.16
N GLN A 798 -11.15 17.96 7.14
CA GLN A 798 -12.16 16.99 7.59
C GLN A 798 -11.90 16.47 9.01
N SER A 799 -11.65 17.37 9.96
CA SER A 799 -11.42 17.00 11.36
C SER A 799 -11.64 18.20 12.28
N TYR A 800 -11.22 18.07 13.54
CA TYR A 800 -11.42 19.07 14.59
C TYR A 800 -10.09 19.43 15.27
N ASP A 801 -9.93 20.72 15.54
CA ASP A 801 -8.94 21.22 16.49
C ASP A 801 -9.57 21.15 17.89
N VAL A 802 -9.03 20.31 18.76
CA VAL A 802 -9.61 19.99 20.07
C VAL A 802 -8.83 20.73 21.16
N THR A 803 -9.51 21.48 22.03
CA THR A 803 -8.89 22.19 23.16
C THR A 803 -9.44 21.66 24.48
N LEU A 804 -8.55 21.21 25.36
CA LEU A 804 -8.86 20.84 26.73
C LEU A 804 -8.48 22.00 27.66
N ASP A 805 -9.35 22.38 28.57
CA ASP A 805 -9.11 23.44 29.57
C ASP A 805 -9.65 22.96 30.91
N LEU A 806 -8.77 22.59 31.85
CA LEU A 806 -9.12 21.93 33.12
C LEU A 806 -8.54 22.67 34.33
N LYS A 807 -9.30 22.74 35.43
CA LYS A 807 -8.96 23.44 36.67
C LYS A 807 -9.45 22.65 37.89
N VAL A 808 -8.63 22.57 38.94
CA VAL A 808 -9.05 22.01 40.23
C VAL A 808 -9.60 23.14 41.10
N GLU A 809 -10.88 23.08 41.46
CA GLU A 809 -11.53 24.14 42.23
C GLU A 809 -10.97 24.26 43.65
N GLY A 810 -11.01 25.49 44.17
CA GLY A 810 -10.34 25.85 45.42
C GLY A 810 -8.81 25.93 45.31
N THR A 811 -8.23 25.77 44.11
CA THR A 811 -6.78 25.86 43.87
C THR A 811 -6.43 26.81 42.72
N THR A 812 -5.14 27.12 42.57
CA THR A 812 -4.58 27.81 41.39
C THR A 812 -4.19 26.85 40.26
N ILE A 813 -4.41 25.54 40.41
CA ILE A 813 -3.95 24.53 39.45
C ILE A 813 -4.91 24.49 38.26
N ARG A 814 -4.38 24.83 37.09
CA ARG A 814 -5.05 24.76 35.79
C ARG A 814 -4.09 24.19 34.75
N SER A 815 -4.60 23.40 33.82
CA SER A 815 -3.84 22.87 32.70
C SER A 815 -4.67 22.95 31.42
N VAL A 816 -4.00 23.31 30.32
CA VAL A 816 -4.61 23.54 29.01
C VAL A 816 -3.80 22.79 27.97
N ASN A 817 -4.46 22.13 27.03
CA ASN A 817 -3.80 21.56 25.85
C ASN A 817 -4.66 21.76 24.60
N SER A 818 -4.03 21.79 23.43
CA SER A 818 -4.68 21.77 22.12
C SER A 818 -4.17 20.53 21.37
N LEU A 819 -5.04 19.86 20.62
CA LEU A 819 -4.74 18.64 19.88
C LEU A 819 -5.31 18.72 18.46
N ASP A 820 -4.72 17.96 17.54
CA ASP A 820 -5.15 17.84 16.15
C ASP A 820 -5.77 16.46 15.92
N LEU A 821 -7.10 16.38 15.83
CA LEU A 821 -7.81 15.12 15.64
C LEU A 821 -7.56 14.50 14.25
N LYS A 822 -6.92 15.22 13.31
CA LYS A 822 -6.48 14.67 12.01
C LYS A 822 -5.20 13.83 12.12
N ASN A 823 -4.44 13.95 13.21
CA ASN A 823 -3.15 13.27 13.41
C ASN A 823 -3.10 12.37 14.67
N PRO A 824 -4.02 11.39 14.81
CA PRO A 824 -4.03 10.49 15.96
C PRO A 824 -2.84 9.53 15.97
N TYR A 825 -2.39 9.14 17.17
CA TYR A 825 -1.40 8.09 17.37
C TYR A 825 -2.08 6.77 17.76
N PHE A 826 -2.02 5.78 16.88
CA PHE A 826 -2.56 4.44 17.11
C PHE A 826 -1.62 3.62 18.02
N ARG A 827 -2.15 3.14 19.14
CA ARG A 827 -1.38 2.51 20.22
C ARG A 827 -1.95 1.15 20.65
N TYR A 828 -2.54 0.41 19.72
CA TYR A 828 -3.08 -0.92 20.00
C TYR A 828 -1.99 -2.01 19.96
N THR A 829 -1.95 -2.86 20.98
CA THR A 829 -0.91 -3.92 21.16
C THR A 829 -1.47 -5.36 21.16
N GLY A 830 -2.78 -5.54 20.96
CA GLY A 830 -3.46 -6.85 21.04
C GLY A 830 -3.65 -7.38 22.47
N GLN A 831 -4.49 -8.39 22.71
CA GLN A 831 -5.55 -8.96 21.86
C GLN A 831 -6.93 -8.48 22.30
N ALA A 832 -7.92 -8.57 21.42
CA ALA A 832 -9.32 -8.37 21.76
C ALA A 832 -9.89 -9.66 22.36
N PRO A 833 -10.44 -9.65 23.60
CA PRO A 833 -11.33 -10.71 24.04
C PRO A 833 -12.50 -10.81 23.05
N GLN A 834 -12.98 -12.03 22.77
CA GLN A 834 -14.21 -12.25 22.00
C GLN A 834 -15.40 -12.39 22.96
N PRO A 835 -16.30 -11.41 23.04
CA PRO A 835 -17.46 -11.45 23.92
C PRO A 835 -18.71 -11.96 23.18
N PRO A 836 -19.80 -12.29 23.90
CA PRO A 836 -21.12 -12.41 23.30
C PRO A 836 -21.54 -11.09 22.62
N PRO A 837 -22.49 -11.11 21.66
CA PRO A 837 -23.03 -9.89 21.08
C PRO A 837 -23.61 -8.99 22.17
N GLY A 838 -23.38 -7.67 22.11
CA GLY A 838 -24.08 -6.72 22.98
C GLY A 838 -25.60 -6.83 22.79
N HIS A 839 -26.38 -6.83 23.87
CA HIS A 839 -27.85 -6.96 23.85
C HIS A 839 -28.53 -5.76 24.53
N ASN A 840 -27.99 -4.57 24.26
CA ASN A 840 -28.28 -3.36 25.02
C ASN A 840 -29.45 -2.54 24.43
N THR A 841 -30.48 -2.33 25.24
CA THR A 841 -31.68 -1.52 24.93
C THR A 841 -31.70 -0.16 25.64
N THR A 842 -30.80 0.03 26.60
CA THR A 842 -30.43 1.30 27.25
C THR A 842 -28.92 1.53 27.09
N SER A 843 -28.42 2.76 27.29
CA SER A 843 -26.97 3.05 27.16
C SER A 843 -26.16 2.19 28.14
N PRO A 844 -25.15 1.43 27.68
CA PRO A 844 -24.23 0.70 28.55
C PRO A 844 -23.44 1.64 29.46
N SER A 845 -23.03 2.80 28.94
CA SER A 845 -22.33 3.84 29.71
C SER A 845 -23.17 4.34 30.88
N GLU A 846 -24.45 4.64 30.67
CA GLU A 846 -25.36 5.09 31.74
C GLU A 846 -25.66 3.95 32.73
N ASN A 847 -26.00 2.75 32.24
CA ASN A 847 -26.27 1.56 33.06
C ASN A 847 -25.13 1.24 34.05
N TYR A 848 -23.87 1.41 33.62
CA TYR A 848 -22.69 1.15 34.45
C TYR A 848 -22.55 2.16 35.59
N TRP A 849 -22.69 3.46 35.31
CA TRP A 849 -22.57 4.50 36.33
C TRP A 849 -23.74 4.48 37.33
N ASP A 850 -24.97 4.21 36.88
CA ASP A 850 -26.15 4.08 37.75
C ASP A 850 -26.05 2.87 38.71
N GLN A 851 -25.44 1.77 38.25
CA GLN A 851 -25.11 0.63 39.11
C GLN A 851 -24.04 0.98 40.14
N LEU A 852 -23.03 1.76 39.76
CA LEU A 852 -21.99 2.24 40.68
C LEU A 852 -22.58 3.14 41.77
N ASP A 853 -23.48 4.07 41.40
CA ASP A 853 -24.23 4.91 42.35
C ASP A 853 -25.11 4.07 43.27
N THR A 854 -25.82 3.08 42.74
CA THR A 854 -26.66 2.18 43.54
C THR A 854 -25.83 1.40 44.58
N GLN A 855 -24.59 1.03 44.24
CA GLN A 855 -23.67 0.39 45.18
C GLN A 855 -23.12 1.38 46.23
N ALA A 856 -22.68 2.57 45.80
CA ALA A 856 -22.18 3.62 46.69
C ALA A 856 -23.26 4.10 47.68
N ALA A 857 -24.49 4.30 47.21
CA ALA A 857 -25.64 4.66 48.04
C ALA A 857 -25.98 3.57 49.07
N ARG A 858 -25.91 2.28 48.71
CA ARG A 858 -26.09 1.18 49.67
C ARG A 858 -24.99 1.14 50.74
N GLN A 859 -23.74 1.44 50.37
CA GLN A 859 -22.65 1.56 51.35
C GLN A 859 -22.83 2.78 52.27
N ALA A 860 -23.32 3.91 51.74
CA ALA A 860 -23.61 5.11 52.53
C ALA A 860 -24.80 4.94 53.50
N VAL A 861 -25.89 4.30 53.05
CA VAL A 861 -27.09 4.05 53.88
C VAL A 861 -26.80 3.11 55.06
N ASN A 862 -25.84 2.19 54.92
CA ASN A 862 -25.40 1.31 56.00
C ASN A 862 -24.49 1.99 57.04
N MET A 863 -24.19 3.29 56.90
CA MET A 863 -23.23 4.04 57.71
C MET A 863 -23.89 5.26 58.38
N VAL A 864 -24.17 5.16 59.69
CA VAL A 864 -24.60 6.31 60.51
C VAL A 864 -23.43 6.76 61.37
N ASN A 865 -23.06 8.04 61.30
CA ASN A 865 -21.89 8.63 61.99
C ASN A 865 -20.58 7.83 61.82
N GLY A 866 -20.36 7.24 60.64
CA GLY A 866 -19.10 6.57 60.30
C GLY A 866 -18.92 5.16 60.88
N MET A 867 -19.96 4.55 61.45
CA MET A 867 -19.93 3.15 61.91
C MET A 867 -21.02 2.32 61.22
N ALA A 868 -20.65 1.09 60.83
CA ALA A 868 -21.54 0.16 60.15
C ALA A 868 -22.53 -0.50 61.13
N VAL A 869 -23.83 -0.33 60.89
CA VAL A 869 -24.89 -0.82 61.80
C VAL A 869 -25.30 -2.25 61.43
N ASN A 870 -24.52 -3.23 61.88
CA ASN A 870 -24.86 -4.65 61.70
C ASN A 870 -25.93 -5.11 62.70
N GLY A 871 -27.19 -5.08 62.25
CA GLY A 871 -28.26 -5.95 62.76
C GLY A 871 -29.39 -5.25 63.50
N LEU A 872 -30.50 -5.02 62.79
CA LEU A 872 -31.86 -5.39 63.23
C LEU A 872 -32.89 -5.15 62.11
N GLY A 873 -33.62 -6.20 61.73
CA GLY A 873 -34.87 -6.11 60.95
C GLY A 873 -34.74 -5.91 59.43
N GLU A 874 -34.85 -7.01 58.66
CA GLU A 874 -35.40 -6.90 57.31
C GLU A 874 -36.87 -6.48 57.38
N VAL A 875 -37.23 -5.38 56.70
CA VAL A 875 -38.64 -5.00 56.49
C VAL A 875 -38.93 -5.07 54.99
N ASN A 876 -39.34 -6.26 54.54
CA ASN A 876 -39.68 -6.53 53.15
C ASN A 876 -40.95 -5.75 52.74
N LEU A 877 -40.80 -4.78 51.83
CA LEU A 877 -41.91 -3.97 51.31
C LEU A 877 -42.30 -4.41 49.88
N GLY A 878 -42.84 -5.62 49.76
CA GLY A 878 -43.19 -6.24 48.48
C GLY A 878 -44.63 -5.98 48.01
N LEU A 879 -44.78 -5.35 46.83
CA LEU A 879 -45.96 -5.40 45.96
C LEU A 879 -45.44 -5.53 44.50
N ALA A 880 -45.37 -6.75 43.95
CA ALA A 880 -46.45 -7.44 43.21
C ALA A 880 -46.74 -6.78 41.83
N HIS A 881 -46.08 -7.24 40.74
CA HIS A 881 -46.55 -8.31 39.81
C HIS A 881 -47.29 -7.74 38.57
N ALA A 882 -47.21 -8.30 37.36
CA ALA A 882 -46.59 -9.54 36.82
C ALA A 882 -46.08 -9.30 35.37
N GLY A 883 -45.33 -10.18 34.68
CA GLY A 883 -44.65 -11.44 35.07
C GLY A 883 -44.45 -12.43 33.89
N LEU A 884 -43.38 -13.26 33.95
CA LEU A 884 -43.06 -14.45 33.11
C LEU A 884 -42.86 -14.22 31.59
N ASP A 885 -42.02 -14.94 30.82
CA ASP A 885 -41.00 -16.01 31.01
C ASP A 885 -39.73 -15.60 30.17
N GLN A 886 -38.56 -16.27 30.10
CA GLN A 886 -38.18 -17.69 30.19
C GLN A 886 -36.67 -17.82 30.57
N ALA A 887 -36.18 -19.01 30.94
CA ALA A 887 -34.87 -19.21 31.59
C ALA A 887 -33.71 -19.71 30.69
N ALA A 888 -32.48 -19.35 31.08
CA ALA A 888 -31.22 -20.02 30.71
C ALA A 888 -30.25 -20.01 31.92
N ALA A 889 -29.37 -21.01 32.02
CA ALA A 889 -28.66 -21.32 33.27
C ALA A 889 -27.31 -20.59 33.45
N ALA A 890 -27.01 -20.19 34.69
CA ALA A 890 -25.69 -19.75 35.13
C ALA A 890 -25.06 -20.80 36.07
N THR A 891 -23.77 -21.09 35.89
CA THR A 891 -22.98 -21.96 36.79
C THR A 891 -21.89 -21.13 37.46
N ALA A 892 -21.82 -21.15 38.80
CA ALA A 892 -20.99 -20.22 39.56
C ALA A 892 -19.51 -20.63 39.65
N GLY A 893 -18.63 -19.63 39.76
CA GLY A 893 -17.22 -19.77 40.13
C GLY A 893 -16.86 -18.75 41.23
N PHE A 894 -16.10 -19.18 42.24
CA PHE A 894 -15.83 -18.39 43.45
C PHE A 894 -14.77 -17.30 43.24
N GLN A 895 -14.94 -16.15 43.91
CA GLN A 895 -13.89 -15.15 44.11
C GLN A 895 -13.04 -15.46 45.34
N ILE A 896 -11.74 -15.16 45.26
CA ILE A 896 -10.83 -15.04 46.42
C ILE A 896 -10.03 -13.75 46.23
N HIS A 897 -10.05 -12.85 47.22
CA HIS A 897 -9.25 -11.62 47.22
C HIS A 897 -7.78 -11.90 47.55
N PRO A 898 -6.85 -11.17 46.90
CA PRO A 898 -5.55 -10.85 47.49
C PRO A 898 -5.29 -9.34 47.48
N GLY A 899 -5.13 -8.76 48.68
CA GLY A 899 -4.47 -7.47 48.87
C GLY A 899 -3.23 -7.69 49.74
N GLY A 900 -2.05 -7.30 49.26
CA GLY A 900 -0.80 -7.50 50.00
C GLY A 900 0.43 -7.20 49.17
N ILE A 901 1.09 -6.06 49.45
CA ILE A 901 2.37 -5.67 48.84
C ILE A 901 3.51 -6.14 49.76
N LEU A 902 4.52 -6.80 49.20
CA LEU A 902 5.86 -6.88 49.80
C LEU A 902 6.92 -7.02 48.70
N SER A 903 8.11 -6.48 48.95
CA SER A 903 9.23 -6.43 48.00
C SER A 903 10.25 -7.55 48.23
N THR A 904 11.04 -7.90 47.20
CA THR A 904 12.40 -8.47 47.38
C THR A 904 13.23 -8.41 46.08
N GLN A 905 14.50 -8.78 46.18
CA GLN A 905 15.54 -8.59 45.16
C GLN A 905 15.88 -9.88 44.37
N VAL A 906 16.49 -9.67 43.20
CA VAL A 906 17.53 -10.48 42.52
C VAL A 906 17.74 -11.94 43.01
N GLY A 907 17.48 -12.90 42.12
CA GLY A 907 17.93 -14.31 42.23
C GLY A 907 17.89 -15.02 40.88
N GLN A 908 18.81 -15.97 40.63
CA GLN A 908 18.90 -16.69 39.33
C GLN A 908 17.96 -17.91 39.24
N PRO A 909 17.59 -18.36 38.01
CA PRO A 909 16.60 -19.41 37.81
C PRO A 909 17.16 -20.83 38.02
N GLY A 910 16.42 -21.64 38.78
CA GLY A 910 16.62 -23.09 38.89
C GLY A 910 15.49 -23.86 38.19
N VAL A 911 15.84 -24.85 37.37
CA VAL A 911 14.88 -25.74 36.69
C VAL A 911 14.53 -26.94 37.57
N VAL A 912 13.25 -27.34 37.63
CA VAL A 912 12.78 -28.74 37.66
C VAL A 912 11.25 -28.77 37.48
N ALA A 913 10.75 -29.79 36.78
CA ALA A 913 9.31 -30.01 36.57
C ALA A 913 8.75 -31.12 37.48
N SER A 914 7.44 -31.13 37.70
CA SER A 914 6.72 -32.27 38.31
C SER A 914 5.46 -32.59 37.50
N ALA A 915 5.16 -33.90 37.35
CA ALA A 915 4.03 -34.37 36.55
C ALA A 915 3.44 -35.68 37.11
N THR A 916 2.13 -35.73 37.27
CA THR A 916 1.36 -36.91 37.71
C THR A 916 -0.12 -36.78 37.35
N ARG A 917 -0.91 -37.85 37.10
CA ARG A 917 -0.64 -39.15 36.44
C ARG A 917 -1.95 -39.95 36.37
N HIS A 918 -2.38 -40.39 35.19
CA HIS A 918 -3.30 -41.52 34.95
C HIS A 918 -2.85 -42.18 33.63
N GLY A 919 -2.96 -43.50 33.39
CA GLY A 919 -3.35 -44.60 34.27
C GLY A 919 -3.66 -45.85 33.42
N GLY A 920 -2.79 -46.87 33.41
CA GLY A 920 -2.97 -48.04 32.54
C GLY A 920 -2.04 -49.23 32.86
N THR A 921 -2.58 -50.44 32.76
CA THR A 921 -1.97 -51.75 33.07
C THR A 921 -1.12 -52.28 31.90
N ARG A 922 0.15 -52.65 32.09
CA ARG A 922 0.72 -53.87 32.74
C ARG A 922 0.86 -55.06 31.78
N HIS A 923 2.09 -55.34 31.34
CA HIS A 923 2.61 -56.70 31.09
C HIS A 923 4.11 -56.76 31.49
N GLN A 924 4.69 -57.97 31.61
CA GLN A 924 5.79 -58.22 32.55
C GLN A 924 6.83 -59.24 32.05
N ALA A 925 8.09 -58.80 31.84
CA ALA A 925 9.34 -59.58 31.83
C ALA A 925 10.55 -58.61 31.64
N GLY A 926 11.77 -58.85 32.14
CA GLY A 926 12.21 -59.85 33.12
C GLY A 926 13.67 -60.33 32.91
N TYR A 927 14.62 -59.84 33.74
CA TYR A 927 16.03 -60.32 33.88
C TYR A 927 16.97 -60.17 32.65
N ALA A 928 18.32 -60.23 32.74
CA ALA A 928 19.22 -59.77 33.81
C ALA A 928 20.70 -59.61 33.35
N SER A 929 21.37 -58.68 34.03
CA SER A 929 22.81 -58.38 34.21
C SER A 929 23.93 -59.42 33.91
N SER A 930 24.99 -58.96 33.24
CA SER A 930 26.43 -59.26 33.47
C SER A 930 27.29 -58.36 32.54
N SER A 931 28.56 -58.00 32.77
CA SER A 931 29.43 -57.98 33.97
C SER A 931 30.61 -56.97 33.73
N SER A 932 31.32 -56.56 34.78
CA SER A 932 32.35 -55.48 34.77
C SER A 932 33.80 -56.03 34.81
N PRO A 933 34.85 -55.26 35.20
CA PRO A 933 35.54 -54.20 34.45
C PRO A 933 37.09 -54.39 34.41
N HIS A 934 37.86 -53.52 33.72
CA HIS A 934 39.29 -53.29 34.01
C HIS A 934 39.78 -51.89 33.59
N ALA A 935 40.86 -51.39 34.23
CA ALA A 935 41.47 -50.08 33.98
C ALA A 935 42.92 -50.00 34.52
N MET A 936 43.80 -49.22 33.88
CA MET A 936 45.03 -48.66 34.49
C MET A 936 45.65 -47.50 33.66
N GLN A 937 46.68 -46.83 34.21
CA GLN A 937 47.21 -45.52 33.77
C GLN A 937 48.63 -45.61 33.16
N THR A 938 49.09 -44.57 32.43
CA THR A 938 50.47 -44.00 32.44
C THR A 938 50.62 -42.76 31.52
N SER A 939 51.77 -42.07 31.55
CA SER A 939 52.09 -40.77 30.88
C SER A 939 53.64 -40.58 30.78
N PRO A 940 54.26 -39.45 30.30
CA PRO A 940 53.80 -38.35 29.43
C PRO A 940 54.65 -38.12 28.11
N PRO A 941 55.56 -37.12 27.88
CA PRO A 941 55.60 -36.36 26.59
C PRO A 941 56.99 -36.29 25.87
N PRO A 942 57.09 -35.57 24.72
CA PRO A 942 58.19 -34.59 24.54
C PRO A 942 57.86 -33.30 23.69
N GLN A 943 58.87 -32.42 23.54
CA GLN A 943 58.95 -31.12 22.82
C GLN A 943 60.41 -30.96 22.26
N PRO A 944 60.90 -29.82 21.70
CA PRO A 944 60.31 -28.79 20.83
C PRO A 944 61.22 -28.29 19.64
N SER A 945 60.65 -27.49 18.73
CA SER A 945 61.30 -26.47 17.86
C SER A 945 60.21 -25.69 17.10
N GLY A 946 60.27 -24.44 16.63
CA GLY A 946 61.24 -23.32 16.62
C GLY A 946 60.62 -22.17 15.75
N SER A 947 61.11 -20.94 15.58
CA SER A 947 62.25 -20.17 16.14
C SER A 947 62.08 -18.66 15.77
N THR A 948 62.54 -17.72 16.62
CA THR A 948 62.61 -16.24 16.39
C THR A 948 61.25 -15.52 16.20
N GLN A 949 60.69 -14.74 17.15
CA GLN A 949 61.09 -13.43 17.73
C GLN A 949 61.11 -12.25 16.70
N VAL A 950 60.65 -11.02 17.00
CA VAL A 950 60.09 -10.45 18.26
C VAL A 950 59.02 -9.36 18.00
N ALA A 951 58.37 -8.87 19.07
CA ALA A 951 57.24 -7.93 19.08
C ALA A 951 57.47 -6.54 18.45
N ALA A 952 56.35 -5.82 18.19
CA ALA A 952 56.32 -4.42 17.79
C ALA A 952 55.68 -3.53 18.87
N GLN A 953 56.24 -2.34 19.11
CA GLN A 953 55.62 -1.26 19.88
C GLN A 953 55.96 0.13 19.31
N SER A 954 54.90 0.94 19.12
CA SER A 954 54.84 2.40 19.35
C SER A 954 55.67 3.39 18.49
N LEU A 955 54.94 4.30 17.81
CA LEU A 955 55.34 5.65 17.31
C LEU A 955 56.42 5.67 16.18
N TYR A 956 56.37 6.56 15.17
CA TYR A 956 56.20 8.01 15.24
C TYR A 956 55.55 8.65 13.98
N ARG A 957 55.36 9.99 14.06
CA ARG A 957 54.73 10.95 13.13
C ARG A 957 55.12 10.89 11.64
N THR A 958 54.20 11.36 10.79
CA THR A 958 54.45 11.90 9.43
C THR A 958 55.15 13.28 9.46
N PRO A 959 55.70 13.74 8.32
CA PRO A 959 55.11 14.95 7.73
C PRO A 959 55.05 15.03 6.18
N ALA A 960 54.19 15.96 5.74
CA ALA A 960 53.91 16.59 4.44
C ALA A 960 54.94 16.64 3.28
N GLY A 961 54.42 16.88 2.06
CA GLY A 961 55.16 17.33 0.85
C GLY A 961 54.65 16.65 -0.44
N LEU A 962 53.55 17.11 -1.06
CA LEU A 962 53.45 18.16 -2.09
C LEU A 962 54.02 17.79 -3.49
N CYS A 963 53.11 17.82 -4.48
CA CYS A 963 53.38 17.86 -5.94
C CYS A 963 53.93 19.27 -6.32
N PRO A 964 54.60 19.48 -7.48
CA PRO A 964 53.84 19.73 -8.73
C PRO A 964 54.57 19.46 -10.09
N THR A 965 53.81 19.53 -11.21
CA THR A 965 54.21 20.00 -12.59
C THR A 965 55.33 19.30 -13.39
N SER A 966 55.41 19.34 -14.74
CA SER A 966 54.41 19.55 -15.83
C SER A 966 55.00 19.28 -17.24
N SER A 967 54.12 19.23 -18.26
CA SER A 967 54.31 19.72 -19.65
C SER A 967 55.19 18.99 -20.70
N GLN A 968 54.66 19.00 -21.95
CA GLN A 968 55.29 19.01 -23.29
C GLN A 968 55.88 17.72 -23.96
N ASN A 969 55.00 17.06 -24.73
CA ASN A 969 55.07 16.79 -26.19
C ASN A 969 56.40 16.72 -26.99
N GLN A 970 56.39 15.73 -27.91
CA GLN A 970 56.69 15.80 -29.38
C GLN A 970 58.04 15.30 -29.98
N PHE A 971 57.89 14.75 -31.22
CA PHE A 971 58.89 14.44 -32.28
C PHE A 971 59.92 13.29 -32.03
N MET A 972 60.33 12.47 -33.01
CA MET A 972 59.75 12.06 -34.32
C MET A 972 60.45 10.80 -34.90
N GLY A 973 59.82 10.11 -35.88
CA GLY A 973 60.50 9.39 -36.97
C GLY A 973 60.32 7.86 -36.99
N GLY A 974 60.13 7.19 -38.14
CA GLY A 974 59.87 7.70 -39.50
C GLY A 974 60.02 6.65 -40.62
N VAL A 975 59.60 7.03 -41.85
CA VAL A 975 60.01 6.49 -43.18
C VAL A 975 59.72 5.01 -43.52
N ALA A 976 58.89 4.74 -44.56
CA ALA A 976 59.33 4.11 -45.84
C ALA A 976 58.21 3.65 -46.82
N ALA A 977 58.34 4.08 -48.08
CA ALA A 977 58.06 3.36 -49.35
C ALA A 977 56.61 2.97 -49.80
N ILE A 978 56.48 2.85 -51.14
CA ILE A 978 55.28 2.49 -51.94
C ILE A 978 55.74 1.56 -53.09
N PRO A 979 54.92 0.62 -53.58
CA PRO A 979 54.37 0.71 -54.95
C PRO A 979 52.85 0.35 -54.99
N GLN A 980 51.97 0.93 -55.82
CA GLN A 980 51.85 0.86 -57.30
C GLN A 980 51.75 -0.59 -57.83
N HIS A 981 50.81 -0.99 -58.71
CA HIS A 981 49.75 -0.33 -59.52
C HIS A 981 48.57 -1.36 -59.71
N SER A 982 47.45 -1.22 -60.44
CA SER A 982 46.89 -0.26 -61.43
C SER A 982 45.37 -0.51 -61.70
N HIS A 983 44.68 0.50 -62.27
CA HIS A 983 43.58 0.54 -63.29
C HIS A 983 42.68 -0.72 -63.59
N VAL A 984 41.40 -0.61 -64.01
CA VAL A 984 40.87 0.14 -65.18
C VAL A 984 39.36 0.55 -65.09
N MET A 985 39.11 1.85 -65.31
CA MET A 985 37.99 2.58 -65.99
C MET A 985 36.46 2.32 -65.84
N LEU A 986 35.73 3.44 -65.57
CA LEU A 986 34.50 3.99 -66.24
C LEU A 986 33.17 3.21 -66.20
N THR A 987 31.95 3.79 -66.32
CA THR A 987 31.40 5.17 -66.58
C THR A 987 30.27 5.50 -65.58
N GLY A 988 29.73 6.72 -65.36
CA GLY A 988 30.02 8.08 -65.85
C GLY A 988 28.76 9.00 -65.85
N ALA A 989 28.94 10.32 -65.61
CA ALA A 989 27.98 11.44 -65.82
C ALA A 989 26.69 11.56 -64.93
N THR A 990 26.13 12.73 -64.57
CA THR A 990 26.59 14.15 -64.60
C THR A 990 25.71 15.08 -63.71
N GLY A 991 26.33 16.07 -63.04
CA GLY A 991 25.75 17.38 -62.68
C GLY A 991 24.88 17.51 -61.39
N GLY A 992 24.96 18.58 -60.58
CA GLY A 992 26.02 19.61 -60.46
C GLY A 992 25.56 21.00 -59.97
N THR A 993 26.20 21.55 -58.91
CA THR A 993 26.34 23.00 -58.53
C THR A 993 25.06 23.82 -58.23
N THR A 994 25.01 24.90 -57.41
CA THR A 994 25.97 25.69 -56.59
C THR A 994 25.17 26.47 -55.51
N MET A 995 25.55 26.49 -54.22
CA MET A 995 26.38 27.49 -53.48
C MET A 995 25.69 28.82 -53.03
N LEU A 996 26.20 29.38 -51.91
CA LEU A 996 25.90 30.68 -51.26
C LEU A 996 24.58 30.73 -50.43
N ASN A 997 24.51 31.38 -49.25
CA ASN A 997 25.56 32.07 -48.47
C ASN A 997 25.27 32.10 -46.94
N ASN A 998 26.33 32.27 -46.13
CA ASN A 998 26.30 32.67 -44.70
C ASN A 998 26.46 34.23 -44.62
N PRO A 999 26.31 34.96 -43.48
CA PRO A 999 27.14 34.82 -42.26
C PRO A 999 26.52 35.30 -40.90
N ASN A 1000 27.37 35.45 -39.86
CA ASN A 1000 27.20 36.17 -38.58
C ASN A 1000 26.28 35.49 -37.51
N LEU A 1001 26.73 34.95 -36.35
CA LEU A 1001 28.00 34.98 -35.57
C LEU A 1001 28.15 36.19 -34.60
N MET A 1002 27.93 35.98 -33.27
CA MET A 1002 28.72 36.44 -32.09
C MET A 1002 27.94 36.61 -30.75
N ILE A 1003 28.53 36.12 -29.64
CA ILE A 1003 28.66 36.67 -28.25
C ILE A 1003 27.40 37.23 -27.51
N GLY A 1004 27.13 36.94 -26.23
CA GLY A 1004 27.79 36.05 -25.25
C GLY A 1004 27.50 36.38 -23.76
N ASP A 1005 28.00 35.52 -22.86
CA ASP A 1005 28.53 35.78 -21.50
C ASP A 1005 27.74 36.48 -20.34
N TYR A 1006 27.64 35.76 -19.21
CA TYR A 1006 27.66 36.21 -17.79
C TYR A 1006 26.56 37.19 -17.27
N ALA A 1007 26.21 37.29 -15.97
CA ALA A 1007 26.54 36.58 -14.72
C ALA A 1007 25.34 36.65 -13.72
N ALA A 1008 25.48 36.10 -12.51
CA ALA A 1008 24.46 36.10 -11.45
C ALA A 1008 24.72 37.14 -10.34
N ALA A 1009 23.67 37.64 -9.66
CA ALA A 1009 23.69 38.02 -8.22
C ALA A 1009 22.31 38.43 -7.65
N ALA A 1010 22.07 38.07 -6.38
CA ALA A 1010 21.35 38.78 -5.30
C ALA A 1010 19.94 39.41 -5.48
N GLY A 1011 19.12 39.31 -4.41
CA GLY A 1011 18.04 40.27 -4.08
C GLY A 1011 18.56 41.43 -3.20
N PRO A 1012 17.72 42.20 -2.46
CA PRO A 1012 16.38 41.85 -1.98
C PRO A 1012 15.35 43.04 -2.01
N SER A 1013 14.33 42.95 -1.15
CA SER A 1013 13.48 44.03 -0.57
C SER A 1013 12.47 44.81 -1.45
N ALA A 1014 11.20 44.40 -1.30
CA ALA A 1014 10.00 45.21 -0.97
C ALA A 1014 9.91 46.70 -1.33
N LEU A 1015 8.76 47.10 -1.91
CA LEU A 1015 7.91 48.20 -1.42
C LEU A 1015 6.48 48.16 -2.00
N THR A 1016 5.59 48.82 -1.28
CA THR A 1016 4.17 49.20 -1.46
C THR A 1016 3.81 49.84 -2.83
N SER A 1017 2.54 50.06 -3.26
CA SER A 1017 1.23 50.16 -2.56
C SER A 1017 -0.01 49.93 -3.46
N HIS A 1018 -1.13 49.60 -2.81
CA HIS A 1018 -2.55 49.69 -3.21
C HIS A 1018 -3.01 50.67 -4.31
N GLY A 1019 -4.09 50.25 -5.01
CA GLY A 1019 -5.20 51.09 -5.50
C GLY A 1019 -5.35 51.20 -7.03
N ILE A 1020 -6.53 51.36 -7.62
CA ILE A 1020 -7.91 51.41 -7.08
C ILE A 1020 -8.92 51.02 -8.21
N LEU A 1021 -10.03 50.36 -7.85
CA LEU A 1021 -11.29 50.17 -8.61
C LEU A 1021 -11.27 50.04 -10.15
N LYS A 1022 -11.61 48.85 -10.65
CA LYS A 1022 -12.95 48.63 -11.21
C LYS A 1022 -13.35 47.15 -11.23
#